data_AF-A0A935KPG6-F1
#
_entry.id   AF-A0A935KPG6-F1
#
_cell.length_a   1.000
_cell.length_b   1.000
_cell.length_c   1.000
_cell.angle_alpha   90.00
_cell.angle_beta   90.00
_cell.angle_gamma   90.00
#
_symmetry.space_group_name_H-M   'P 1'
#
loop_
_entity.id
_entity.type
_entity.pdbx_description
1 polymer ?
#
loop_
_entity_poly.entity_id
_entity_poly.type
_entity_poly.pdbx_seq_one_letter_code
_entity_poly.pdbx_strand_id
1 'polypeptide(L)'
;MVGNIRYIVYFVIALTALAIGVSAVSRLFIKADLPFDYGSSRHESFAESDFGELKSGDLINAVNDIPVESAFEIETLIDSKLPGDVIRVTFTDRSSVRRTLPVTLVKFYNDYLFIIVTTIAGYAFWILGVFVVASKPKDKAAILLFLTLVSFAVAILSTSGYYGRNADWIGYVIRISHPLSYLLGSILFLMFILNFPYETLRSRNILTYSLYSLTGVLCIYVSIACYLTLRDLDTTWHDVYQNLWKLCEIILFTCLILGTIILIFKYRRITDRVGRSKIEWIFWGMTFGVAPFIIFWLVPNIFKFQYFIREELILAFLLIVPVSFAVAVVKYHALDIEVIIKRSIIYFTLIGLMIFIYSELIFISSNILTKYLGYESKIFYIVAAILIALLLNPLRMKIKSFVDRFFFREKYAFDKAIQKISLMTKECHSYDELGDMLLSEINTLIPVKSIAILAKTISGDRLRVIAQNNFETVQKNIGAFRVKNLLSRVDLPFSYEQKVEPDLPYNNKMEAILKRWQIAMVIPLSFDSSEAVGAIILGEKLSGMRYSNSDFQLLNTIASSAALVVKRLELQEKLILEEVELEKAKEISELKSYFVASVSHDLKTPLSAIKIFSELLQNENITKEKSGEYLTIIEGETDRLKRMIDNILDFSKMEKRQKQFSFRKLDLNKAASEVMQRMSYELRMQKFTVDKSIATEPLYINADPDAVNSVLENIISNSIKYSEKRKYLKISTVRNNGNAEVTIEDGGKGIPGNNLEHIFDAFYRERSVESSSIKGAGLGLAIVKNIVDAHEGVIDVQSEEGNGSTFHVIFPIYENGNEDTVN
;
A
#
# COMPACT_ATOMS: atom_id res chain seq x y z
N MET A 1 29.39 23.90 21.88
CA MET A 1 30.83 23.61 22.09
C MET A 1 31.13 22.14 22.43
N VAL A 2 30.45 21.50 23.38
CA VAL A 2 30.75 20.09 23.80
C VAL A 2 30.54 19.04 22.70
N GLY A 3 29.63 19.26 21.75
CA GLY A 3 29.42 18.37 20.60
C GLY A 3 30.66 18.24 19.71
N ASN A 4 31.27 19.36 19.30
CA ASN A 4 32.44 19.37 18.41
C ASN A 4 33.67 18.69 19.03
N ILE A 5 33.86 18.79 20.35
CA ILE A 5 35.00 18.17 21.04
C ILE A 5 34.93 16.63 20.95
N ARG A 6 33.73 16.04 21.07
CA ARG A 6 33.57 14.58 20.99
C ARG A 6 33.87 14.03 19.60
N TYR A 7 33.44 14.72 18.54
CA TYR A 7 33.77 14.33 17.16
C TYR A 7 35.28 14.37 16.91
N ILE A 8 35.97 15.40 17.41
CA ILE A 8 37.42 15.50 17.31
C ILE A 8 38.10 14.31 18.00
N VAL A 9 37.64 13.93 19.20
CA VAL A 9 38.20 12.77 19.92
C VAL A 9 38.00 11.47 19.15
N TYR A 10 36.80 11.19 18.62
CA TYR A 10 36.55 9.97 17.84
C TYR A 10 37.36 9.95 16.54
N PHE A 11 37.48 11.09 15.88
CA PHE A 11 38.30 11.24 14.67
C PHE A 11 39.77 10.96 14.95
N VAL A 12 40.33 11.52 16.04
CA VAL A 12 41.71 11.28 16.46
C VAL A 12 41.93 9.80 16.77
N ILE A 13 41.04 9.15 17.53
CA ILE A 13 41.14 7.71 17.83
C ILE A 13 41.15 6.88 16.53
N ALA A 14 40.24 7.16 15.60
CA ALA A 14 40.18 6.46 14.33
C ALA A 14 41.46 6.66 13.49
N LEU A 15 41.98 7.89 13.41
CA LEU A 15 43.19 8.20 12.66
C LEU A 15 44.43 7.54 13.27
N THR A 16 44.56 7.55 14.61
CA THR A 16 45.66 6.88 15.31
C THR A 16 45.64 5.38 15.07
N ALA A 17 44.47 4.74 15.18
CA ALA A 17 44.32 3.31 14.90
C ALA A 17 44.68 2.97 13.44
N LEU A 18 44.28 3.81 12.49
CA LEU A 18 44.64 3.64 11.08
C LEU A 18 46.15 3.76 10.86
N ALA A 19 46.80 4.76 11.46
CA ALA A 19 48.24 4.98 11.34
C ALA A 19 49.05 3.79 11.88
N ILE A 20 48.65 3.24 13.04
CA ILE A 20 49.26 2.04 13.63
C ILE A 20 49.08 0.84 12.68
N GLY A 21 47.86 0.62 12.17
CA GLY A 21 47.57 -0.48 11.27
C GLY A 21 48.35 -0.42 9.94
N VAL A 22 48.40 0.75 9.31
CA VAL A 22 49.16 0.97 8.06
C VAL A 22 50.65 0.71 8.28
N SER A 23 51.18 1.17 9.41
CA SER A 23 52.59 0.98 9.77
C SER A 23 52.92 -0.46 10.13
N ALA A 24 51.96 -1.21 10.69
CA ALA A 24 52.12 -2.64 10.93
C ALA A 24 52.15 -3.44 9.62
N VAL A 25 51.21 -3.16 8.71
CA VAL A 25 51.13 -3.83 7.40
C VAL A 25 52.35 -3.53 6.54
N SER A 26 52.85 -2.29 6.51
CA SER A 26 54.02 -1.94 5.69
C SER A 26 55.28 -2.70 6.12
N ARG A 27 55.41 -3.03 7.41
CA ARG A 27 56.54 -3.83 7.94
C ARG A 27 56.50 -5.29 7.51
N LEU A 28 55.33 -5.84 7.21
CA LEU A 28 55.21 -7.23 6.73
C LEU A 28 55.94 -7.44 5.40
N PHE A 29 55.98 -6.42 4.55
CA PHE A 29 56.66 -6.48 3.25
C PHE A 29 58.19 -6.54 3.35
N ILE A 30 58.74 -6.15 4.51
CA ILE A 30 60.18 -6.08 4.76
C ILE A 30 60.65 -7.02 5.89
N LYS A 31 59.76 -7.87 6.44
CA LYS A 31 60.14 -8.85 7.46
C LYS A 31 60.97 -9.97 6.84
N ALA A 32 62.17 -10.18 7.38
CA ALA A 32 63.08 -11.25 7.01
C ALA A 32 62.80 -12.52 7.84
N ASP A 33 63.13 -13.68 7.29
CA ASP A 33 63.09 -14.96 8.00
C ASP A 33 64.20 -15.90 7.53
N LEU A 34 64.47 -16.94 8.32
CA LEU A 34 65.31 -18.06 7.90
C LEU A 34 64.62 -18.87 6.79
N PRO A 35 65.38 -19.44 5.83
CA PRO A 35 64.84 -20.29 4.78
C PRO A 35 64.48 -21.72 5.26
N PHE A 36 64.48 -21.94 6.58
CA PHE A 36 64.17 -23.22 7.22
C PHE A 36 63.48 -22.97 8.57
N ASP A 37 62.72 -23.96 9.02
CA ASP A 37 61.94 -23.92 10.25
C ASP A 37 62.82 -24.28 11.45
N TYR A 38 62.56 -23.65 12.59
CA TYR A 38 63.29 -23.87 13.83
C TYR A 38 62.35 -23.83 15.04
N GLY A 39 62.64 -24.69 16.02
CA GLY A 39 61.85 -24.87 17.24
C GLY A 39 62.65 -24.55 18.48
N SER A 40 61.97 -24.51 19.63
CA SER A 40 62.62 -24.42 20.94
C SER A 40 62.05 -25.43 21.93
N SER A 41 62.93 -26.11 22.67
CA SER A 41 62.55 -26.97 23.79
C SER A 41 63.49 -26.74 24.97
N ARG A 42 62.95 -26.45 26.17
CA ARG A 42 63.72 -26.30 27.43
C ARG A 42 65.05 -25.54 27.27
N HIS A 43 65.04 -24.38 26.60
CA HIS A 43 66.19 -23.48 26.39
C HIS A 43 67.25 -24.01 25.40
N GLU A 44 66.84 -24.89 24.50
CA GLU A 44 67.64 -25.30 23.35
C GLU A 44 66.86 -25.01 22.07
N SER A 45 67.51 -24.34 21.12
CA SER A 45 66.97 -24.09 19.79
C SER A 45 67.45 -25.16 18.81
N PHE A 46 66.56 -25.69 17.98
CA PHE A 46 66.88 -26.77 17.05
C PHE A 46 66.22 -26.56 15.68
N ALA A 47 66.82 -27.13 14.65
CA ALA A 47 66.26 -27.11 13.29
C ALA A 47 65.07 -28.09 13.18
N GLU A 48 63.96 -27.65 12.60
CA GLU A 48 62.79 -28.50 12.35
C GLU A 48 62.80 -29.09 10.93
N SER A 49 63.40 -28.37 9.96
CA SER A 49 63.55 -28.81 8.57
C SER A 49 65.01 -28.84 8.10
N ASP A 50 65.29 -29.73 7.15
CA ASP A 50 66.63 -29.88 6.55
C ASP A 50 66.97 -28.68 5.64
N PHE A 51 68.16 -28.10 5.79
CA PHE A 51 68.64 -27.01 4.95
C PHE A 51 70.15 -27.05 4.73
N GLY A 52 70.57 -27.39 3.50
CA GLY A 52 71.99 -27.55 3.19
C GLY A 52 72.64 -28.62 4.06
N GLU A 53 73.60 -28.22 4.91
CA GLU A 53 74.25 -29.10 5.89
C GLU A 53 73.47 -29.24 7.21
N LEU A 54 72.50 -28.37 7.47
CA LEU A 54 71.64 -28.41 8.66
C LEU A 54 70.59 -29.52 8.50
N LYS A 55 70.49 -30.41 9.49
CA LYS A 55 69.49 -31.48 9.54
C LYS A 55 68.47 -31.25 10.64
N SER A 56 67.25 -31.75 10.43
CA SER A 56 66.20 -31.72 11.44
C SER A 56 66.68 -32.38 12.75
N GLY A 57 66.58 -31.64 13.86
CA GLY A 57 67.07 -32.00 15.19
C GLY A 57 68.48 -31.51 15.54
N ASP A 58 69.19 -30.83 14.63
CA ASP A 58 70.48 -30.19 14.95
C ASP A 58 70.28 -28.97 15.84
N LEU A 59 71.20 -28.76 16.81
CA LEU A 59 71.10 -27.67 17.78
C LEU A 59 71.70 -26.38 17.23
N ILE A 60 70.92 -25.30 17.19
CA ILE A 60 71.39 -23.97 16.78
C ILE A 60 72.03 -23.32 18.01
N ASN A 61 73.34 -23.03 17.93
CA ASN A 61 74.11 -22.51 19.06
C ASN A 61 74.36 -21.00 18.99
N ALA A 62 74.47 -20.44 17.78
CA ALA A 62 74.72 -19.00 17.61
C ALA A 62 74.25 -18.49 16.24
N VAL A 63 73.80 -17.23 16.20
CA VAL A 63 73.50 -16.50 14.97
C VAL A 63 74.40 -15.25 14.93
N ASN A 64 75.20 -15.10 13.87
CA ASN A 64 76.23 -14.05 13.75
C ASN A 64 77.17 -13.98 14.97
N ASP A 65 77.62 -15.14 15.45
CA ASP A 65 78.50 -15.30 16.62
C ASP A 65 77.87 -14.88 17.96
N ILE A 66 76.59 -14.49 17.97
CA ILE A 66 75.83 -14.22 19.18
C ILE A 66 75.20 -15.56 19.62
N PRO A 67 75.48 -16.05 20.83
CA PRO A 67 74.90 -17.29 21.32
C PRO A 67 73.38 -17.17 21.40
N VAL A 68 72.69 -18.24 21.04
CA VAL A 68 71.23 -18.33 21.10
C VAL A 68 70.81 -19.57 21.87
N GLU A 69 69.90 -19.39 22.83
CA GLU A 69 69.32 -20.46 23.65
C GLU A 69 67.82 -20.65 23.36
N SER A 70 67.19 -19.72 22.63
CA SER A 70 65.77 -19.80 22.31
C SER A 70 65.46 -19.38 20.88
N ALA A 71 64.34 -19.90 20.35
CA ALA A 71 63.79 -19.47 19.07
C ALA A 71 63.48 -17.96 19.06
N PHE A 72 63.15 -17.38 20.22
CA PHE A 72 62.92 -15.94 20.36
C PHE A 72 64.18 -15.10 20.17
N GLU A 73 65.33 -15.57 20.66
CA GLU A 73 66.62 -14.89 20.44
C GLU A 73 67.03 -14.95 18.97
N ILE A 74 66.81 -16.09 18.31
CA ILE A 74 67.00 -16.25 16.86
C ILE A 74 66.14 -15.25 16.09
N GLU A 75 64.83 -15.22 16.36
CA GLU A 75 63.89 -14.30 15.71
C GLU A 75 64.30 -12.83 15.97
N THR A 76 64.69 -12.50 17.19
CA THR A 76 65.12 -11.14 17.56
C THR A 76 66.37 -10.68 16.81
N LEU A 77 67.32 -11.58 16.53
CA LEU A 77 68.53 -11.28 15.78
C LEU A 77 68.23 -11.09 14.29
N ILE A 78 67.28 -11.86 13.74
CA ILE A 78 66.84 -11.80 12.34
C ILE A 78 65.98 -10.57 12.07
N ASP A 79 65.13 -10.17 13.02
CA ASP A 79 64.21 -9.04 12.93
C ASP A 79 64.89 -7.69 12.62
N SER A 80 66.19 -7.58 12.90
CA SER A 80 67.01 -6.40 12.61
C SER A 80 67.59 -6.37 11.19
N LYS A 81 67.30 -7.40 10.38
CA LYS A 81 67.87 -7.64 9.06
C LYS A 81 66.82 -7.54 7.97
N LEU A 82 67.26 -7.31 6.74
CA LEU A 82 66.40 -7.24 5.56
C LEU A 82 66.43 -8.56 4.78
N PRO A 83 65.35 -8.90 4.05
CA PRO A 83 65.36 -10.01 3.11
C PRO A 83 66.52 -9.85 2.11
N GLY A 84 67.33 -10.89 1.94
CA GLY A 84 68.55 -10.88 1.13
C GLY A 84 69.85 -10.66 1.91
N ASP A 85 69.80 -10.24 3.18
CA ASP A 85 70.98 -10.20 4.04
C ASP A 85 71.51 -11.62 4.31
N VAL A 86 72.83 -11.76 4.42
CA VAL A 86 73.48 -13.05 4.74
C VAL A 86 73.86 -13.07 6.22
N ILE A 87 73.38 -14.09 6.93
CA ILE A 87 73.69 -14.33 8.35
C ILE A 87 74.46 -15.65 8.52
N ARG A 88 75.29 -15.75 9.55
CA ARG A 88 76.03 -16.98 9.88
C ARG A 88 75.30 -17.74 10.98
N VAL A 89 74.78 -18.93 10.64
CA VAL A 89 74.14 -19.81 11.61
C VAL A 89 75.14 -20.87 12.03
N THR A 90 75.47 -20.92 13.32
CA THR A 90 76.34 -21.94 13.91
C THR A 90 75.51 -22.97 14.63
N PHE A 91 75.67 -24.24 14.26
CA PHE A 91 74.92 -25.36 14.80
C PHE A 91 75.83 -26.53 15.18
N THR A 92 75.34 -27.40 16.06
CA THR A 92 75.98 -28.66 16.44
C THR A 92 75.22 -29.80 15.78
N ASP A 93 75.91 -30.52 14.89
CA ASP A 93 75.34 -31.69 14.22
C ASP A 93 75.20 -32.90 15.16
N ARG A 94 74.48 -33.94 14.74
CA ARG A 94 74.30 -35.19 15.52
C ARG A 94 75.61 -35.92 15.90
N SER A 95 76.72 -35.60 15.24
CA SER A 95 78.07 -36.08 15.57
C SER A 95 78.80 -35.19 16.59
N SER A 96 78.10 -34.23 17.20
CA SER A 96 78.62 -33.24 18.15
C SER A 96 79.71 -32.33 17.56
N VAL A 97 79.71 -32.14 16.24
CA VAL A 97 80.63 -31.24 15.55
C VAL A 97 79.95 -29.90 15.32
N ARG A 98 80.62 -28.82 15.71
CA ARG A 98 80.13 -27.45 15.50
C ARG A 98 80.46 -27.00 14.08
N ARG A 99 79.44 -26.60 13.32
CA ARG A 99 79.56 -26.10 11.95
C ARG A 99 78.90 -24.73 11.82
N THR A 100 79.38 -23.93 10.88
CA THR A 100 78.81 -22.61 10.59
C THR A 100 78.43 -22.53 9.12
N LEU A 101 77.16 -22.22 8.85
CA LEU A 101 76.60 -22.10 7.51
C LEU A 101 76.20 -20.64 7.24
N PRO A 102 76.63 -20.03 6.12
CA PRO A 102 76.06 -18.77 5.67
C PRO A 102 74.65 -19.02 5.11
N VAL A 103 73.68 -18.28 5.62
CA VAL A 103 72.26 -18.40 5.28
C VAL A 103 71.76 -17.06 4.79
N THR A 104 71.23 -17.03 3.57
CA THR A 104 70.57 -15.84 3.02
C THR A 104 69.14 -15.78 3.53
N LEU A 105 68.76 -14.65 4.13
CA LEU A 105 67.42 -14.44 4.66
C LEU A 105 66.40 -14.32 3.52
N VAL A 106 65.23 -14.92 3.72
CA VAL A 106 64.10 -14.87 2.80
C VAL A 106 63.00 -13.95 3.35
N LYS A 107 61.95 -13.72 2.57
CA LYS A 107 60.77 -13.01 3.06
C LYS A 107 59.96 -13.94 3.96
N PHE A 108 59.54 -13.44 5.12
CA PHE A 108 58.68 -14.19 6.04
C PHE A 108 57.36 -14.63 5.37
N TYR A 109 56.73 -13.74 4.60
CA TYR A 109 55.55 -14.07 3.79
C TYR A 109 55.95 -14.21 2.32
N ASN A 110 56.03 -15.47 1.83
CA ASN A 110 56.27 -15.77 0.42
C ASN A 110 55.04 -15.53 -0.46
N ASP A 111 53.83 -15.62 0.11
CA ASP A 111 52.56 -15.29 -0.55
C ASP A 111 51.99 -13.99 0.03
N TYR A 112 51.68 -13.01 -0.83
CA TYR A 112 51.06 -11.76 -0.42
C TYR A 112 49.58 -11.92 -0.05
N LEU A 113 48.97 -13.08 -0.33
CA LEU A 113 47.55 -13.34 -0.06
C LEU A 113 47.19 -13.09 1.41
N PHE A 114 48.01 -13.57 2.35
CA PHE A 114 47.79 -13.36 3.78
C PHE A 114 47.78 -11.88 4.15
N ILE A 115 48.75 -11.11 3.65
CA ILE A 115 48.87 -9.67 3.89
C ILE A 115 47.66 -8.93 3.29
N ILE A 116 47.23 -9.30 2.09
CA ILE A 116 46.08 -8.69 1.43
C ILE A 116 44.79 -8.96 2.22
N VAL A 117 44.53 -10.21 2.62
CA VAL A 117 43.30 -10.58 3.31
C VAL A 117 43.20 -9.94 4.69
N THR A 118 44.28 -9.96 5.47
CA THR A 118 44.35 -9.29 6.78
C THR A 118 44.18 -7.78 6.66
N THR A 119 44.77 -7.16 5.64
CA THR A 119 44.61 -5.73 5.36
C THR A 119 43.15 -5.38 5.02
N ILE A 120 42.51 -6.16 4.14
CA ILE A 120 41.09 -5.97 3.79
C ILE A 120 40.19 -6.15 5.02
N ALA A 121 40.43 -7.19 5.82
CA ALA A 121 39.66 -7.46 7.04
C ALA A 121 39.81 -6.32 8.05
N GLY A 122 41.04 -5.89 8.34
CA GLY A 122 41.31 -4.79 9.25
C GLY A 122 40.66 -3.47 8.80
N TYR A 123 40.79 -3.11 7.53
CA TYR A 123 40.13 -1.91 6.99
C TYR A 123 38.61 -2.02 7.01
N ALA A 124 38.02 -3.20 6.77
CA ALA A 124 36.57 -3.37 6.87
C ALA A 124 36.06 -3.08 8.29
N PHE A 125 36.73 -3.61 9.32
CA PHE A 125 36.42 -3.31 10.72
C PHE A 125 36.55 -1.82 11.02
N TRP A 126 37.62 -1.18 10.55
CA TRP A 126 37.86 0.25 10.74
C TRP A 126 36.79 1.12 10.05
N ILE A 127 36.53 0.89 8.76
CA ILE A 127 35.54 1.64 7.96
C ILE A 127 34.16 1.52 8.58
N LEU A 128 33.75 0.31 8.96
CA LEU A 128 32.43 0.05 9.54
C LEU A 128 32.31 0.66 10.95
N GLY A 129 33.38 0.64 11.74
CA GLY A 129 33.44 1.35 13.01
C GLY A 129 33.19 2.84 12.83
N VAL A 130 33.98 3.49 11.96
CA VAL A 130 33.86 4.94 11.67
C VAL A 130 32.47 5.27 11.15
N PHE A 131 31.93 4.43 10.26
CA PHE A 131 30.57 4.59 9.74
C PHE A 131 29.53 4.56 10.86
N VAL A 132 29.58 3.59 11.77
CA VAL A 132 28.62 3.45 12.88
C VAL A 132 28.59 4.71 13.76
N VAL A 133 29.75 5.24 14.16
CA VAL A 133 29.81 6.45 15.00
C VAL A 133 29.44 7.71 14.22
N ALA A 134 29.76 7.79 12.92
CA ALA A 134 29.33 8.90 12.07
C ALA A 134 27.81 8.92 11.89
N SER A 135 27.18 7.75 11.72
CA SER A 135 25.72 7.61 11.62
C SER A 135 24.99 7.89 12.92
N LYS A 136 25.55 7.45 14.07
CA LYS A 136 24.91 7.61 15.40
C LYS A 136 25.87 8.15 16.48
N PRO A 137 26.32 9.40 16.37
CA PRO A 137 27.40 9.96 17.20
C PRO A 137 27.01 10.22 18.66
N LYS A 138 25.71 10.23 18.98
CA LYS A 138 25.20 10.41 20.35
C LYS A 138 24.78 9.11 21.02
N ASP A 139 24.67 8.01 20.27
CA ASP A 139 24.23 6.72 20.78
C ASP A 139 25.40 6.02 21.49
N LYS A 140 25.24 5.72 22.78
CA LYS A 140 26.27 5.05 23.58
C LYS A 140 26.62 3.67 23.02
N ALA A 141 25.65 2.92 22.52
CA ALA A 141 25.91 1.60 21.96
C ALA A 141 26.69 1.70 20.65
N ALA A 142 26.41 2.73 19.83
CA ALA A 142 27.17 3.01 18.61
C ALA A 142 28.63 3.38 18.91
N ILE A 143 28.86 4.20 19.95
CA ILE A 143 30.22 4.56 20.39
C ILE A 143 30.99 3.33 20.91
N LEU A 144 30.36 2.50 21.75
CA LEU A 144 30.98 1.27 22.25
C LEU A 144 31.29 0.28 21.11
N LEU A 145 30.39 0.16 20.14
CA LEU A 145 30.63 -0.65 18.95
C LEU A 145 31.77 -0.09 18.11
N PHE A 146 31.83 1.22 17.87
CA PHE A 146 32.94 1.87 17.16
C PHE A 146 34.28 1.56 17.82
N LEU A 147 34.40 1.76 19.13
CA LEU A 147 35.64 1.48 19.86
C LEU A 147 36.01 0.00 19.77
N THR A 148 35.02 -0.90 19.90
CA THR A 148 35.22 -2.34 19.74
C THR A 148 35.78 -2.68 18.34
N LEU A 149 35.15 -2.17 17.28
CA LEU A 149 35.53 -2.47 15.90
C LEU A 149 36.90 -1.89 15.55
N VAL A 150 37.23 -0.67 16.02
CA VAL A 150 38.54 -0.07 15.80
C VAL A 150 39.64 -0.79 16.57
N SER A 151 39.37 -1.25 17.80
CA SER A 151 40.32 -2.11 18.53
C SER A 151 40.59 -3.42 17.78
N PHE A 152 39.55 -4.11 17.31
CA PHE A 152 39.76 -5.32 16.50
C PHE A 152 40.41 -5.05 15.13
N ALA A 153 40.21 -3.87 14.54
CA ALA A 153 40.93 -3.48 13.34
C ALA A 153 42.45 -3.40 13.58
N VAL A 154 42.86 -2.77 14.69
CA VAL A 154 44.28 -2.72 15.09
C VAL A 154 44.81 -4.12 15.37
N ALA A 155 44.05 -4.96 16.08
CA ALA A 155 44.39 -6.35 16.36
C ALA A 155 44.72 -7.13 15.09
N ILE A 156 43.81 -7.10 14.11
CA ILE A 156 43.94 -7.81 12.83
C ILE A 156 45.12 -7.26 12.02
N LEU A 157 45.25 -5.93 11.89
CA LEU A 157 46.33 -5.31 11.10
C LEU A 157 47.71 -5.49 11.72
N SER A 158 47.79 -5.67 13.04
CA SER A 158 49.05 -5.88 13.76
C SER A 158 49.38 -7.35 14.03
N THR A 159 48.49 -8.29 13.71
CA THR A 159 48.63 -9.74 13.99
C THR A 159 49.97 -10.31 13.53
N SER A 160 50.46 -9.87 12.37
CA SER A 160 51.71 -10.37 11.81
C SER A 160 52.89 -9.39 11.91
N GLY A 161 52.60 -8.13 12.27
CA GLY A 161 53.60 -7.05 12.33
C GLY A 161 54.24 -6.89 13.70
N TYR A 162 53.82 -7.70 14.68
CA TYR A 162 54.31 -7.69 16.06
C TYR A 162 55.77 -8.15 16.18
N TYR A 163 56.20 -9.03 15.28
CA TYR A 163 57.52 -9.64 15.23
C TYR A 163 58.53 -8.82 14.43
N GLY A 164 58.59 -7.51 14.65
CA GLY A 164 59.46 -6.64 13.84
C GLY A 164 60.27 -5.73 14.73
N ARG A 165 61.43 -6.20 15.21
CA ARG A 165 62.39 -5.36 15.95
C ARG A 165 63.28 -4.52 15.03
N ASN A 166 62.66 -3.61 14.29
CA ASN A 166 63.39 -2.38 13.95
C ASN A 166 63.48 -1.53 15.22
N ALA A 167 64.67 -1.04 15.56
CA ALA A 167 64.95 -0.27 16.77
C ALA A 167 64.32 1.15 16.77
N ASP A 168 63.26 1.37 16.00
CA ASP A 168 62.55 2.63 15.91
C ASP A 168 61.28 2.61 16.77
N TRP A 169 60.93 3.78 17.31
CA TRP A 169 59.80 3.96 18.22
C TRP A 169 58.46 3.44 17.66
N ILE A 170 58.31 3.37 16.33
CA ILE A 170 57.11 2.84 15.65
C ILE A 170 56.96 1.33 15.88
N GLY A 171 58.07 0.56 15.85
CA GLY A 171 58.03 -0.87 16.15
C GLY A 171 57.53 -1.15 17.57
N TYR A 172 57.99 -0.36 18.54
CA TYR A 172 57.49 -0.43 19.92
C TYR A 172 56.00 -0.15 20.02
N VAL A 173 55.51 0.86 19.30
CA VAL A 173 54.08 1.21 19.30
C VAL A 173 53.23 0.06 18.74
N ILE A 174 53.63 -0.55 17.62
CA ILE A 174 52.90 -1.69 17.02
C ILE A 174 52.87 -2.87 17.99
N ARG A 175 54.02 -3.17 18.59
CA ARG A 175 54.21 -4.28 19.52
C ARG A 175 53.34 -4.14 20.77
N ILE A 176 53.28 -2.95 21.38
CA ILE A 176 52.38 -2.69 22.52
C ILE A 176 50.91 -2.69 22.09
N SER A 177 50.61 -2.13 20.92
CA SER A 177 49.22 -1.95 20.45
C SER A 177 48.52 -3.28 20.17
N HIS A 178 49.26 -4.30 19.72
CA HIS A 178 48.69 -5.61 19.39
C HIS A 178 47.96 -6.28 20.59
N PRO A 179 48.63 -6.71 21.69
CA PRO A 179 47.95 -7.34 22.83
C PRO A 179 46.93 -6.40 23.49
N LEU A 180 47.22 -5.10 23.52
CA LEU A 180 46.34 -4.08 24.08
C LEU A 180 45.02 -4.00 23.31
N SER A 181 45.06 -4.13 21.99
CA SER A 181 43.88 -4.07 21.14
C SER A 181 42.96 -5.30 21.30
N TYR A 182 43.53 -6.50 21.51
CA TYR A 182 42.77 -7.70 21.87
C TYR A 182 42.07 -7.52 23.22
N LEU A 183 42.80 -7.05 24.23
CA LEU A 183 42.26 -6.80 25.57
C LEU A 183 41.12 -5.75 25.55
N LEU A 184 41.39 -4.58 24.97
CA LEU A 184 40.42 -3.49 24.86
C LEU A 184 39.19 -3.91 24.05
N GLY A 185 39.39 -4.51 22.88
CA GLY A 185 38.30 -4.95 21.99
C GLY A 185 37.37 -5.94 22.68
N SER A 186 37.92 -6.90 23.42
CA SER A 186 37.16 -7.93 24.14
C SER A 186 36.24 -7.34 25.22
N ILE A 187 36.77 -6.41 26.03
CA ILE A 187 36.03 -5.83 27.14
C ILE A 187 35.01 -4.79 26.62
N LEU A 188 35.39 -3.97 25.64
CA LEU A 188 34.48 -3.02 25.00
C LEU A 188 33.32 -3.73 24.29
N PHE A 189 33.58 -4.88 23.68
CA PHE A 189 32.56 -5.73 23.10
C PHE A 189 31.54 -6.22 24.15
N LEU A 190 32.02 -6.68 25.31
CA LEU A 190 31.14 -7.09 26.40
C LEU A 190 30.31 -5.90 26.89
N MET A 191 30.92 -4.72 27.06
CA MET A 191 30.21 -3.49 27.42
C MET A 191 29.16 -3.09 26.38
N PHE A 192 29.46 -3.25 25.08
CA PHE A 192 28.50 -3.03 24.01
C PHE A 192 27.28 -3.95 24.15
N ILE A 193 27.50 -5.27 24.30
CA ILE A 193 26.42 -6.24 24.51
C ILE A 193 25.60 -5.92 25.76
N LEU A 194 26.24 -5.42 26.81
CA LEU A 194 25.56 -5.04 28.03
C LEU A 194 24.61 -3.85 27.85
N ASN A 195 24.94 -2.89 26.97
CA ASN A 195 24.17 -1.68 26.71
C ASN A 195 23.20 -1.79 25.53
N PHE A 196 23.36 -2.78 24.67
CA PHE A 196 22.52 -3.01 23.49
C PHE A 196 21.49 -4.15 23.72
N PRO A 197 20.26 -4.13 23.16
CA PRO A 197 19.64 -3.11 22.30
C PRO A 197 18.93 -1.98 23.05
N TYR A 198 18.67 -2.14 24.35
CA TYR A 198 18.12 -1.13 25.25
C TYR A 198 18.94 -1.10 26.55
N GLU A 199 19.06 0.08 27.17
CA GLU A 199 19.63 0.21 28.51
C GLU A 199 18.71 -0.54 29.51
N THR A 200 19.10 -1.74 29.90
CA THR A 200 18.19 -2.72 30.53
C THR A 200 18.26 -2.75 32.06
N LEU A 201 19.23 -2.10 32.70
CA LEU A 201 19.45 -2.22 34.15
C LEU A 201 19.86 -0.89 34.78
N ARG A 202 19.00 -0.35 35.65
CA ARG A 202 19.17 0.94 36.36
C ARG A 202 20.20 0.89 37.50
N SER A 203 20.71 -0.29 37.91
CA SER A 203 21.64 -0.45 39.06
C SER A 203 23.13 -0.61 38.69
N ARG A 204 23.55 -0.14 37.50
CA ARG A 204 24.77 -0.61 36.82
C ARG A 204 26.03 0.24 36.88
N ASN A 205 26.05 1.30 37.70
CA ASN A 205 27.25 2.12 37.83
C ASN A 205 28.44 1.27 38.35
N ILE A 206 28.27 0.48 39.41
CA ILE A 206 29.36 -0.27 40.03
C ILE A 206 29.99 -1.31 39.09
N LEU A 207 29.18 -2.18 38.46
CA LEU A 207 29.71 -3.22 37.56
C LEU A 207 30.40 -2.59 36.33
N THR A 208 29.80 -1.55 35.75
CA THR A 208 30.37 -0.88 34.58
C THR A 208 31.67 -0.14 34.94
N TYR A 209 31.71 0.58 36.08
CA TYR A 209 32.93 1.22 36.57
C TYR A 209 34.01 0.21 36.96
N SER A 210 33.64 -0.95 37.53
CA SER A 210 34.59 -2.02 37.84
C SER A 210 35.23 -2.61 36.58
N LEU A 211 34.45 -2.80 35.51
CA LEU A 211 34.96 -3.26 34.22
C LEU A 211 35.88 -2.20 33.58
N TYR A 212 35.54 -0.90 33.64
CA TYR A 212 36.41 0.16 33.15
C TYR A 212 37.72 0.24 33.95
N SER A 213 37.66 0.15 35.28
CA SER A 213 38.83 0.19 36.16
C SER A 213 39.73 -1.02 35.93
N LEU A 214 39.15 -2.23 35.85
CA LEU A 214 39.89 -3.45 35.54
C LEU A 214 40.57 -3.37 34.17
N THR A 215 39.88 -2.84 33.16
CA THR A 215 40.47 -2.61 31.83
C THR A 215 41.68 -1.68 31.93
N GLY A 216 41.55 -0.54 32.63
CA GLY A 216 42.65 0.42 32.80
C GLY A 216 43.88 -0.20 33.47
N VAL A 217 43.68 -0.97 34.55
CA VAL A 217 44.77 -1.66 35.26
C VAL A 217 45.46 -2.69 34.36
N LEU A 218 44.69 -3.53 33.65
CA LEU A 218 45.23 -4.53 32.73
C LEU A 218 45.99 -3.88 31.56
N CYS A 219 45.48 -2.78 31.01
CA CYS A 219 46.16 -2.02 29.96
C CYS A 219 47.51 -1.46 30.45
N ILE A 220 47.56 -0.91 31.66
CA ILE A 220 48.81 -0.41 32.28
C ILE A 220 49.79 -1.57 32.48
N TYR A 221 49.32 -2.70 33.02
CA TYR A 221 50.15 -3.88 33.25
C TYR A 221 50.74 -4.44 31.96
N VAL A 222 49.91 -4.64 30.92
CA VAL A 222 50.37 -5.09 29.59
C VAL A 222 51.37 -4.09 28.98
N SER A 223 51.13 -2.79 29.13
CA SER A 223 52.04 -1.76 28.60
C SER A 223 53.40 -1.78 29.30
N ILE A 224 53.43 -1.90 30.63
CA ILE A 224 54.66 -2.00 31.43
C ILE A 224 55.42 -3.28 31.07
N ALA A 225 54.73 -4.42 31.02
CA ALA A 225 55.37 -5.70 30.71
C ALA A 225 55.93 -5.72 29.28
N CYS A 226 55.21 -5.20 28.29
CA CYS A 226 55.73 -5.02 26.93
C CYS A 226 56.97 -4.12 26.91
N TYR A 227 56.96 -3.01 27.65
CA TYR A 227 58.11 -2.10 27.73
C TYR A 227 59.35 -2.78 28.33
N LEU A 228 59.19 -3.52 29.44
CA LEU A 228 60.28 -4.22 30.12
C LEU A 228 60.85 -5.36 29.26
N THR A 229 59.99 -6.13 28.59
CA THR A 229 60.39 -7.17 27.63
C THR A 229 61.27 -6.61 26.51
N LEU A 230 60.99 -5.37 26.08
CA LEU A 230 61.71 -4.76 24.96
C LEU A 230 63.02 -4.08 25.36
N ARG A 231 63.16 -3.69 26.64
CA ARG A 231 64.32 -2.94 27.15
C ARG A 231 65.52 -3.84 27.40
N ASP A 232 65.33 -4.98 28.07
CA ASP A 232 66.45 -5.74 28.64
C ASP A 232 66.79 -7.05 27.89
N LEU A 233 66.07 -7.39 26.82
CA LEU A 233 66.29 -8.62 26.02
C LEU A 233 66.25 -9.92 26.83
N ASP A 234 65.69 -9.86 28.03
CA ASP A 234 65.69 -10.93 29.00
C ASP A 234 64.63 -11.98 28.61
N THR A 235 65.07 -13.24 28.53
CA THR A 235 64.22 -14.41 28.23
C THR A 235 63.09 -14.56 29.24
N THR A 236 63.29 -14.12 30.49
CA THR A 236 62.24 -14.15 31.52
C THR A 236 61.09 -13.19 31.21
N TRP A 237 61.39 -11.99 30.72
CA TRP A 237 60.37 -11.04 30.32
C TRP A 237 59.70 -11.44 28.99
N HIS A 238 60.40 -12.15 28.12
CA HIS A 238 59.77 -12.78 26.95
C HIS A 238 58.70 -13.79 27.36
N ASP A 239 59.00 -14.68 28.32
CA ASP A 239 58.01 -15.63 28.83
C ASP A 239 56.82 -14.91 29.49
N VAL A 240 57.08 -13.81 30.22
CA VAL A 240 56.02 -12.94 30.75
C VAL A 240 55.16 -12.37 29.62
N TYR A 241 55.76 -11.88 28.54
CA TYR A 241 55.04 -11.38 27.37
C TYR A 241 54.20 -12.47 26.69
N GLN A 242 54.74 -13.68 26.50
CA GLN A 242 54.02 -14.82 25.93
C GLN A 242 52.83 -15.24 26.80
N ASN A 243 53.02 -15.27 28.12
CA ASN A 243 51.95 -15.57 29.07
C ASN A 243 50.88 -14.48 29.09
N LEU A 244 51.28 -13.21 28.95
CA LEU A 244 50.37 -12.08 28.81
C LEU A 244 49.55 -12.16 27.52
N TRP A 245 50.18 -12.52 26.41
CA TRP A 245 49.49 -12.75 25.15
C TRP A 245 48.43 -13.85 25.29
N LYS A 246 48.80 -15.00 25.84
CA LYS A 246 47.84 -16.09 26.15
C LYS A 246 46.71 -15.63 27.07
N LEU A 247 47.00 -14.79 28.06
CA LEU A 247 45.98 -14.21 28.93
C LEU A 247 45.00 -13.32 28.15
N CYS A 248 45.49 -12.49 27.22
CA CYS A 248 44.64 -11.69 26.34
C CYS A 248 43.72 -12.56 25.47
N GLU A 249 44.23 -13.67 24.92
CA GLU A 249 43.43 -14.64 24.16
C GLU A 249 42.34 -15.29 25.03
N ILE A 250 42.69 -15.73 26.24
CA ILE A 250 41.72 -16.31 27.19
C ILE A 250 40.63 -15.29 27.54
N ILE A 251 40.98 -14.02 27.76
CA ILE A 251 40.02 -12.96 28.03
C ILE A 251 39.09 -12.75 26.82
N LEU A 252 39.62 -12.74 25.60
CA LEU A 252 38.81 -12.62 24.38
C LEU A 252 37.76 -13.73 24.30
N PHE A 253 38.15 -14.99 24.40
CA PHE A 253 37.21 -16.10 24.31
C PHE A 253 36.20 -16.10 25.47
N THR A 254 36.63 -15.74 26.67
CA THR A 254 35.74 -15.61 27.82
C THR A 254 34.69 -14.51 27.59
N CYS A 255 35.10 -13.35 27.07
CA CYS A 255 34.18 -12.25 26.73
C CYS A 255 33.21 -12.63 25.61
N LEU A 256 33.66 -13.38 24.59
CA LEU A 256 32.80 -13.89 23.52
C LEU A 256 31.73 -14.84 24.07
N ILE A 257 32.11 -15.83 24.88
CA ILE A 257 31.19 -16.80 25.51
C ILE A 257 30.17 -16.08 26.40
N LEU A 258 30.64 -15.22 27.31
CA LEU A 258 29.77 -14.43 28.18
C LEU A 258 28.83 -13.53 27.38
N GLY A 259 29.33 -12.90 26.31
CA GLY A 259 28.54 -12.09 25.40
C GLY A 259 27.40 -12.87 24.77
N THR A 260 27.68 -14.07 24.24
CA THR A 260 26.66 -14.96 23.66
C THR A 260 25.61 -15.38 24.70
N ILE A 261 26.04 -15.76 25.91
CA ILE A 261 25.13 -16.11 27.01
C ILE A 261 24.21 -14.94 27.36
N ILE A 262 24.76 -13.72 27.49
CA ILE A 262 23.99 -12.51 27.79
C ILE A 262 22.99 -12.21 26.67
N LEU A 263 23.36 -12.37 25.41
CA LEU A 263 22.46 -12.17 24.28
C LEU A 263 21.29 -13.17 24.31
N ILE A 264 21.55 -14.44 24.61
CA ILE A 264 20.49 -15.46 24.75
C ILE A 264 19.52 -15.09 25.89
N PHE A 265 20.03 -14.67 27.04
CA PHE A 265 19.18 -14.22 28.15
C PHE A 265 18.38 -12.97 27.80
N LYS A 266 18.99 -11.98 27.14
CA LYS A 266 18.30 -10.78 26.67
C LYS A 266 17.24 -11.10 25.64
N TYR A 267 17.52 -12.00 24.70
CA TYR A 267 16.57 -12.44 23.68
C TYR A 267 15.28 -12.99 24.30
N ARG A 268 15.40 -13.79 25.36
CA ARG A 268 14.25 -14.33 26.09
C ARG A 268 13.43 -13.28 26.85
N ARG A 269 14.06 -12.18 27.30
CA ARG A 269 13.39 -11.13 28.09
C ARG A 269 12.75 -10.02 27.24
N ILE A 270 13.29 -9.75 26.05
CA ILE A 270 12.77 -8.71 25.17
C ILE A 270 11.46 -9.19 24.54
N THR A 271 10.40 -8.38 24.68
CA THR A 271 9.07 -8.66 24.13
C THR A 271 8.85 -7.97 22.78
N ASP A 272 9.56 -6.87 22.49
CA ASP A 272 9.44 -6.16 21.23
C ASP A 272 10.27 -6.80 20.11
N ARG A 273 9.69 -6.88 18.91
CA ARG A 273 10.29 -7.55 17.75
C ARG A 273 11.51 -6.80 17.20
N VAL A 274 11.58 -5.48 17.38
CA VAL A 274 12.72 -4.66 16.92
C VAL A 274 13.98 -4.98 17.73
N GLY A 275 13.87 -5.01 19.06
CA GLY A 275 14.92 -5.41 19.97
C GLY A 275 15.37 -6.85 19.76
N ARG A 276 14.44 -7.78 19.48
CA ARG A 276 14.80 -9.16 19.10
C ARG A 276 15.58 -9.21 17.79
N SER A 277 15.10 -8.53 16.75
CA SER A 277 15.78 -8.44 15.45
C SER A 277 17.20 -7.88 15.61
N LYS A 278 17.37 -6.83 16.43
CA LYS A 278 18.69 -6.27 16.77
C LYS A 278 19.63 -7.32 17.39
N ILE A 279 19.15 -8.14 18.32
CA ILE A 279 19.93 -9.23 18.92
C ILE A 279 20.22 -10.33 17.89
N GLU A 280 19.25 -10.69 17.05
CA GLU A 280 19.40 -11.70 16.00
C GLU A 280 20.53 -11.33 15.03
N TRP A 281 20.63 -10.06 14.61
CA TRP A 281 21.75 -9.60 13.76
C TRP A 281 23.11 -9.86 14.40
N ILE A 282 23.25 -9.51 15.68
CA ILE A 282 24.49 -9.73 16.43
C ILE A 282 24.77 -11.23 16.58
N PHE A 283 23.74 -12.02 16.90
CA PHE A 283 23.86 -13.46 17.09
C PHE A 283 24.27 -14.18 15.79
N TRP A 284 23.67 -13.81 14.66
CA TRP A 284 24.07 -14.33 13.34
C TRP A 284 25.48 -13.89 12.96
N GLY A 285 25.86 -12.66 13.30
CA GLY A 285 27.23 -12.17 13.17
C GLY A 285 28.24 -13.03 13.89
N MET A 286 27.97 -13.38 15.15
CA MET A 286 28.82 -14.29 15.92
C MET A 286 28.83 -15.71 15.36
N THR A 287 27.66 -16.22 14.98
CA THR A 287 27.50 -17.60 14.51
C THR A 287 28.22 -17.82 13.19
N PHE A 288 28.09 -16.91 12.23
CA PHE A 288 28.71 -17.06 10.91
C PHE A 288 30.07 -16.39 10.78
N GLY A 289 30.43 -15.47 11.68
CA GLY A 289 31.72 -14.81 11.66
C GLY A 289 32.72 -15.38 12.67
N VAL A 290 32.34 -15.46 13.95
CA VAL A 290 33.25 -15.87 15.04
C VAL A 290 33.32 -17.39 15.19
N ALA A 291 32.20 -18.12 15.01
CA ALA A 291 32.21 -19.56 15.20
C ALA A 291 33.14 -20.31 14.23
N PRO A 292 33.21 -19.97 12.92
CA PRO A 292 34.20 -20.56 12.01
C PRO A 292 35.64 -20.31 12.47
N PHE A 293 35.94 -19.13 13.01
CA PHE A 293 37.25 -18.82 13.59
C PHE A 293 37.58 -19.73 14.77
N ILE A 294 36.62 -19.95 15.68
CA ILE A 294 36.79 -20.88 16.80
C ILE A 294 37.00 -22.32 16.30
N ILE A 295 36.18 -22.78 15.35
CA ILE A 295 36.19 -24.16 14.88
C ILE A 295 37.44 -24.49 14.06
N PHE A 296 37.85 -23.59 13.15
CA PHE A 296 38.92 -23.88 12.20
C PHE A 296 40.30 -23.39 12.63
N TRP A 297 40.38 -22.44 13.57
CA TRP A 297 41.67 -21.93 14.07
C TRP A 297 41.91 -22.34 15.53
N LEU A 298 40.99 -22.01 16.45
CA LEU A 298 41.22 -22.25 17.88
C LEU A 298 41.28 -23.73 18.24
N VAL A 299 40.31 -24.53 17.78
CA VAL A 299 40.25 -25.97 18.11
C VAL A 299 41.50 -26.70 17.59
N PRO A 300 41.91 -26.57 16.31
CA PRO A 300 43.15 -27.17 15.84
C PRO A 300 44.38 -26.72 16.62
N ASN A 301 44.49 -25.44 16.97
CA ASN A 301 45.64 -24.92 17.71
C ASN A 301 45.74 -25.51 19.13
N ILE A 302 44.61 -25.67 19.84
CA ILE A 302 44.58 -26.27 21.18
C ILE A 302 44.94 -27.77 21.14
N PHE A 303 44.41 -28.51 20.17
CA PHE A 303 44.61 -29.95 20.06
C PHE A 303 45.79 -30.35 19.17
N LYS A 304 46.54 -29.38 18.63
CA LYS A 304 47.65 -29.56 17.69
C LYS A 304 47.26 -30.37 16.44
N PHE A 305 46.06 -30.15 15.92
CA PHE A 305 45.63 -30.73 14.64
C PHE A 305 46.15 -29.89 13.47
N GLN A 306 46.31 -30.51 12.30
CA GLN A 306 46.59 -29.77 11.08
C GLN A 306 45.38 -28.91 10.69
N TYR A 307 45.66 -27.70 10.21
CA TYR A 307 44.62 -26.81 9.72
C TYR A 307 43.97 -27.41 8.47
N PHE A 308 42.65 -27.59 8.49
CA PHE A 308 41.88 -28.08 7.35
C PHE A 308 41.71 -27.04 6.25
N ILE A 309 41.86 -25.77 6.61
CA ILE A 309 41.57 -24.60 5.80
C ILE A 309 42.70 -23.61 6.05
N ARG A 310 43.20 -22.93 5.02
CA ARG A 310 44.27 -21.94 5.15
C ARG A 310 43.86 -20.77 6.07
N GLU A 311 44.79 -20.22 6.84
CA GLU A 311 44.50 -19.23 7.89
C GLU A 311 43.86 -17.94 7.34
N GLU A 312 44.27 -17.51 6.14
CA GLU A 312 43.70 -16.34 5.46
C GLU A 312 42.19 -16.50 5.28
N LEU A 313 41.75 -17.74 5.07
CA LEU A 313 40.36 -18.04 4.77
C LEU A 313 39.48 -18.00 6.02
N ILE A 314 40.07 -18.34 7.16
CA ILE A 314 39.40 -18.27 8.46
C ILE A 314 39.13 -16.80 8.81
N LEU A 315 40.06 -15.91 8.49
CA LEU A 315 39.93 -14.46 8.69
C LEU A 315 38.82 -13.83 7.84
N ALA A 316 38.53 -14.39 6.66
CA ALA A 316 37.45 -13.87 5.81
C ALA A 316 36.07 -13.97 6.47
N PHE A 317 35.82 -14.98 7.31
CA PHE A 317 34.54 -15.09 8.05
C PHE A 317 34.34 -13.94 9.02
N LEU A 318 35.42 -13.40 9.60
CA LEU A 318 35.34 -12.27 10.52
C LEU A 318 34.75 -11.00 9.86
N LEU A 319 34.79 -10.86 8.53
CA LEU A 319 34.15 -9.75 7.81
C LEU A 319 32.63 -9.67 8.02
N ILE A 320 31.98 -10.78 8.39
CA ILE A 320 30.54 -10.82 8.67
C ILE A 320 30.22 -10.09 9.98
N VAL A 321 31.14 -10.09 10.94
CA VAL A 321 30.97 -9.50 12.28
C VAL A 321 30.72 -7.98 12.22
N PRO A 322 31.61 -7.15 11.64
CA PRO A 322 31.42 -5.70 11.65
C PRO A 322 30.19 -5.30 10.83
N VAL A 323 29.88 -6.03 9.75
CA VAL A 323 28.70 -5.74 8.90
C VAL A 323 27.41 -6.01 9.66
N SER A 324 27.28 -7.20 10.26
CA SER A 324 26.08 -7.58 11.01
C SER A 324 25.85 -6.67 12.22
N PHE A 325 26.91 -6.28 12.94
CA PHE A 325 26.81 -5.41 14.10
C PHE A 325 26.49 -3.97 13.69
N ALA A 326 27.12 -3.46 12.62
CA ALA A 326 26.80 -2.14 12.08
C ALA A 326 25.33 -2.07 11.65
N VAL A 327 24.82 -3.11 10.97
CA VAL A 327 23.41 -3.21 10.62
C VAL A 327 22.53 -3.22 11.87
N ALA A 328 22.86 -3.99 12.91
CA ALA A 328 22.08 -4.03 14.15
C ALA A 328 21.90 -2.65 14.80
N VAL A 329 22.94 -1.81 14.77
CA VAL A 329 22.93 -0.47 15.37
C VAL A 329 22.31 0.59 14.43
N VAL A 330 22.69 0.58 13.16
CA VAL A 330 22.38 1.65 12.20
C VAL A 330 20.96 1.54 11.63
N LYS A 331 20.46 0.32 11.40
CA LYS A 331 19.29 -0.06 10.56
C LYS A 331 17.97 0.72 10.73
N TYR A 332 17.81 1.60 11.72
CA TYR A 332 16.49 2.10 12.07
C TYR A 332 16.26 3.62 12.08
N HIS A 333 17.16 4.52 11.65
CA HIS A 333 16.82 5.98 11.73
C HIS A 333 17.39 6.94 10.66
N ALA A 334 18.10 6.53 9.60
CA ALA A 334 18.46 7.47 8.53
C ALA A 334 18.07 6.92 7.14
N LEU A 335 17.01 7.51 6.59
CA LEU A 335 16.46 7.19 5.28
C LEU A 335 17.43 7.61 4.16
N ASP A 336 17.48 6.74 3.16
CA ASP A 336 18.02 6.88 1.80
C ASP A 336 19.52 6.71 1.50
N ILE A 337 20.48 7.19 2.31
CA ILE A 337 21.91 6.90 2.03
C ILE A 337 22.32 5.51 2.54
N GLU A 338 21.65 5.01 3.58
CA GLU A 338 22.01 3.75 4.23
C GLU A 338 21.66 2.50 3.41
N VAL A 339 20.59 2.52 2.61
CA VAL A 339 20.16 1.34 1.82
C VAL A 339 21.14 1.09 0.67
N ILE A 340 21.64 2.15 0.05
CA ILE A 340 22.67 2.07 -1.00
C ILE A 340 23.97 1.56 -0.39
N ILE A 341 24.40 2.12 0.74
CA ILE A 341 25.61 1.66 1.44
C ILE A 341 25.46 0.20 1.92
N LYS A 342 24.31 -0.20 2.46
CA LYS A 342 24.02 -1.60 2.84
C LYS A 342 24.05 -2.53 1.63
N ARG A 343 23.48 -2.13 0.48
CA ARG A 343 23.59 -2.88 -0.78
C ARG A 343 25.05 -3.03 -1.18
N SER A 344 25.79 -1.93 -1.22
CA SER A 344 27.20 -1.94 -1.60
C SER A 344 28.03 -2.83 -0.67
N ILE A 345 27.83 -2.75 0.64
CA ILE A 345 28.57 -3.56 1.62
C ILE A 345 28.17 -5.03 1.53
N ILE A 346 26.87 -5.36 1.52
CA ILE A 346 26.41 -6.75 1.44
C ILE A 346 26.88 -7.38 0.14
N TYR A 347 26.72 -6.69 -1.00
CA TYR A 347 27.21 -7.21 -2.27
C TYR A 347 28.74 -7.28 -2.32
N PHE A 348 29.45 -6.33 -1.73
CA PHE A 348 30.91 -6.38 -1.64
C PHE A 348 31.39 -7.59 -0.83
N THR A 349 30.80 -7.85 0.35
CA THR A 349 31.10 -9.02 1.17
C THR A 349 30.76 -10.33 0.43
N LEU A 350 29.64 -10.35 -0.28
CA LEU A 350 29.18 -11.54 -1.01
C LEU A 350 30.03 -11.82 -2.26
N ILE A 351 30.46 -10.77 -2.98
CA ILE A 351 31.42 -10.86 -4.07
C ILE A 351 32.76 -11.35 -3.54
N GLY A 352 33.26 -10.80 -2.43
CA GLY A 352 34.48 -11.26 -1.77
C GLY A 352 34.42 -12.74 -1.40
N LEU A 353 33.33 -13.18 -0.75
CA LEU A 353 33.10 -14.57 -0.40
C LEU A 353 33.00 -15.48 -1.64
N MET A 354 32.42 -15.01 -2.74
CA MET A 354 32.37 -15.79 -3.98
C MET A 354 33.74 -15.93 -4.63
N ILE A 355 34.49 -14.83 -4.78
CA ILE A 355 35.87 -14.84 -5.32
C ILE A 355 36.71 -15.84 -4.51
N PHE A 356 36.51 -15.86 -3.20
CA PHE A 356 37.11 -16.79 -2.28
C PHE A 356 36.75 -18.27 -2.54
N ILE A 357 35.45 -18.60 -2.67
CA ILE A 357 35.01 -19.98 -2.97
C ILE A 357 35.61 -20.43 -4.31
N TYR A 358 35.66 -19.52 -5.29
CA TYR A 358 36.30 -19.78 -6.57
C TYR A 358 37.79 -20.08 -6.42
N SER A 359 38.54 -19.26 -5.68
CA SER A 359 39.97 -19.50 -5.50
C SER A 359 40.27 -20.82 -4.81
N GLU A 360 39.46 -21.23 -3.82
CA GLU A 360 39.66 -22.51 -3.13
C GLU A 360 39.32 -23.72 -3.97
N LEU A 361 38.21 -23.69 -4.71
CA LEU A 361 37.89 -24.80 -5.59
C LEU A 361 38.93 -24.96 -6.69
N ILE A 362 39.47 -23.84 -7.20
CA ILE A 362 40.59 -23.87 -8.15
C ILE A 362 41.81 -24.50 -7.49
N PHE A 363 42.18 -24.09 -6.28
CA PHE A 363 43.34 -24.63 -5.55
C PHE A 363 43.20 -26.12 -5.18
N ILE A 364 42.03 -26.54 -4.71
CA ILE A 364 41.75 -27.95 -4.42
C ILE A 364 41.81 -28.75 -5.72
N SER A 365 41.19 -28.25 -6.79
CA SER A 365 41.24 -28.92 -8.09
C SER A 365 42.67 -29.02 -8.62
N SER A 366 43.50 -27.97 -8.45
CA SER A 366 44.89 -27.98 -8.87
C SER A 366 45.69 -29.02 -8.09
N ASN A 367 45.54 -29.08 -6.77
CA ASN A 367 46.26 -30.05 -5.95
C ASN A 367 45.86 -31.49 -6.28
N ILE A 368 44.58 -31.74 -6.58
CA ILE A 368 44.11 -33.06 -7.02
C ILE A 368 44.70 -33.41 -8.39
N LEU A 369 44.65 -32.47 -9.35
CA LEU A 369 45.22 -32.65 -10.70
C LEU A 369 46.73 -32.94 -10.64
N THR A 370 47.49 -32.17 -9.86
CA THR A 370 48.93 -32.38 -9.72
C THR A 370 49.24 -33.69 -9.01
N LYS A 371 48.55 -34.01 -7.91
CA LYS A 371 48.81 -35.20 -7.11
C LYS A 371 48.45 -36.52 -7.81
N TYR A 372 47.34 -36.55 -8.55
CA TYR A 372 46.83 -37.80 -9.14
C TYR A 372 47.09 -37.93 -10.63
N LEU A 373 47.19 -36.81 -11.36
CA LEU A 373 47.37 -36.83 -12.82
C LEU A 373 48.75 -36.33 -13.26
N GLY A 374 49.57 -35.79 -12.35
CA GLY A 374 50.95 -35.37 -12.63
C GLY A 374 51.07 -34.20 -13.62
N TYR A 375 49.98 -33.47 -13.88
CA TYR A 375 49.97 -32.35 -14.82
C TYR A 375 50.21 -31.01 -14.11
N GLU A 376 51.32 -30.34 -14.43
CA GLU A 376 51.62 -28.98 -13.96
C GLU A 376 51.38 -27.89 -15.02
N SER A 377 50.42 -28.11 -15.94
CA SER A 377 50.13 -27.13 -16.99
C SER A 377 49.12 -26.07 -16.53
N LYS A 378 49.50 -24.79 -16.66
CA LYS A 378 48.64 -23.62 -16.37
C LYS A 378 47.31 -23.64 -17.14
N ILE A 379 47.25 -24.34 -18.27
CA ILE A 379 46.03 -24.48 -19.09
C ILE A 379 44.94 -25.22 -18.31
N PHE A 380 45.28 -26.26 -17.56
CA PHE A 380 44.29 -27.02 -16.76
C PHE A 380 43.69 -26.16 -15.65
N TYR A 381 44.47 -25.27 -15.03
CA TYR A 381 43.96 -24.34 -14.02
C TYR A 381 42.96 -23.35 -14.61
N ILE A 382 43.20 -22.85 -15.82
CA ILE A 382 42.28 -21.95 -16.52
C ILE A 382 40.97 -22.68 -16.87
N VAL A 383 41.06 -23.90 -17.39
CA VAL A 383 39.90 -24.71 -17.74
C VAL A 383 39.08 -25.08 -16.49
N ALA A 384 39.74 -25.48 -15.40
CA ALA A 384 39.09 -25.74 -14.12
C ALA A 384 38.39 -24.49 -13.56
N ALA A 385 39.05 -23.32 -13.62
CA ALA A 385 38.46 -22.06 -13.20
C ALA A 385 37.18 -21.71 -13.98
N ILE A 386 37.18 -21.90 -15.31
CA ILE A 386 36.00 -21.66 -16.17
C ILE A 386 34.86 -22.63 -15.81
N LEU A 387 35.18 -23.92 -15.64
CA LEU A 387 34.19 -24.94 -15.25
C LEU A 387 33.57 -24.65 -13.89
N ILE A 388 34.39 -24.30 -12.90
CA ILE A 388 33.93 -23.94 -11.56
C ILE A 388 33.05 -22.67 -11.62
N ALA A 389 33.47 -21.64 -12.39
CA ALA A 389 32.69 -20.43 -12.63
C ALA A 389 31.29 -20.72 -13.21
N LEU A 390 31.21 -21.61 -14.19
CA LEU A 390 29.94 -22.04 -14.79
C LEU A 390 29.07 -22.81 -13.78
N LEU A 391 29.66 -23.74 -13.02
CA LEU A 391 28.97 -24.57 -12.03
C LEU A 391 28.40 -23.78 -10.85
N LEU A 392 29.10 -22.75 -10.39
CA LEU A 392 28.67 -21.93 -9.24
C LEU A 392 27.78 -20.74 -9.63
N ASN A 393 27.65 -20.41 -10.91
CA ASN A 393 26.80 -19.31 -11.36
C ASN A 393 25.30 -19.46 -10.94
N PRO A 394 24.68 -20.66 -11.00
CA PRO A 394 23.33 -20.86 -10.47
C PRO A 394 23.24 -20.63 -8.96
N LEU A 395 24.27 -21.03 -8.22
CA LEU A 395 24.34 -20.82 -6.77
C LEU A 395 24.49 -19.33 -6.45
N ARG A 396 25.33 -18.60 -7.19
CA ARG A 396 25.46 -17.13 -7.11
C ARG A 396 24.11 -16.44 -7.26
N MET A 397 23.36 -16.81 -8.31
CA MET A 397 22.04 -16.27 -8.60
C MET A 397 21.06 -16.55 -7.45
N LYS A 398 21.05 -17.79 -6.92
CA LYS A 398 20.20 -18.16 -5.77
C LYS A 398 20.58 -17.38 -4.51
N ILE A 399 21.86 -17.30 -4.17
CA ILE A 399 22.35 -16.54 -3.00
C ILE A 399 21.98 -15.07 -3.13
N LYS A 400 22.18 -14.47 -4.31
CA LYS A 400 21.78 -13.08 -4.58
C LYS A 400 20.28 -12.89 -4.34
N SER A 401 19.44 -13.76 -4.91
CA SER A 401 17.98 -13.67 -4.74
C SER A 401 17.52 -13.88 -3.29
N PHE A 402 18.21 -14.76 -2.56
CA PHE A 402 17.94 -15.01 -1.14
C PHE A 402 18.27 -13.77 -0.31
N VAL A 403 19.45 -13.19 -0.52
CA VAL A 403 19.86 -11.94 0.12
C VAL A 403 18.88 -10.82 -0.24
N ASP A 404 18.49 -10.70 -1.50
CA ASP A 404 17.57 -9.65 -1.91
C ASP A 404 16.20 -9.78 -1.22
N ARG A 405 15.69 -11.01 -1.14
CA ARG A 405 14.41 -11.32 -0.49
C ARG A 405 14.47 -11.19 1.04
N PHE A 406 15.60 -11.53 1.65
CA PHE A 406 15.77 -11.52 3.11
C PHE A 406 16.07 -10.11 3.64
N PHE A 407 16.91 -9.35 2.92
CA PHE A 407 17.38 -8.04 3.36
C PHE A 407 16.53 -6.86 2.84
N PHE A 408 15.82 -6.99 1.71
CA PHE A 408 15.06 -5.88 1.08
C PHE A 408 13.55 -6.15 0.95
N ARG A 409 12.98 -6.96 1.86
CA ARG A 409 11.58 -7.42 1.82
C ARG A 409 10.53 -6.29 1.75
N GLU A 410 10.79 -5.13 2.34
CA GLU A 410 9.85 -3.99 2.39
C GLU A 410 9.66 -3.29 1.04
N LYS A 411 10.71 -3.15 0.21
CA LYS A 411 10.61 -2.47 -1.09
C LYS A 411 9.90 -3.31 -2.16
N TYR A 412 10.09 -4.63 -2.14
CA TYR A 412 9.45 -5.54 -3.11
C TYR A 412 7.93 -5.63 -2.91
N ALA A 413 7.45 -5.48 -1.68
CA ALA A 413 6.01 -5.41 -1.39
C ALA A 413 5.40 -4.08 -1.87
N PHE A 414 6.16 -2.97 -1.76
CA PHE A 414 5.73 -1.63 -2.16
C PHE A 414 5.51 -1.49 -3.68
N ASP A 415 6.44 -1.97 -4.50
CA ASP A 415 6.32 -1.87 -5.97
C ASP A 415 5.10 -2.67 -6.50
N LYS A 416 4.84 -3.84 -5.90
CA LYS A 416 3.64 -4.64 -6.23
C LYS A 416 2.36 -4.00 -5.75
N ALA A 417 2.36 -3.40 -4.56
CA ALA A 417 1.22 -2.67 -4.03
C ALA A 417 0.83 -1.52 -4.96
N ILE A 418 1.80 -0.70 -5.40
CA ILE A 418 1.54 0.42 -6.33
C ILE A 418 0.98 -0.08 -7.67
N GLN A 419 1.53 -1.15 -8.25
CA GLN A 419 1.00 -1.70 -9.49
C GLN A 419 -0.45 -2.16 -9.35
N LYS A 420 -0.76 -2.83 -8.23
CA LYS A 420 -2.11 -3.32 -7.96
C LYS A 420 -3.08 -2.18 -7.67
N ILE A 421 -2.65 -1.14 -6.96
CA ILE A 421 -3.41 0.10 -6.76
C ILE A 421 -3.72 0.80 -8.09
N SER A 422 -2.76 0.87 -9.01
CA SER A 422 -2.98 1.46 -10.34
C SER A 422 -4.04 0.70 -11.16
N LEU A 423 -4.06 -0.64 -11.04
CA LEU A 423 -5.11 -1.49 -11.62
C LEU A 423 -6.48 -1.25 -10.97
N MET A 424 -6.54 -1.15 -9.63
CA MET A 424 -7.78 -0.82 -8.91
C MET A 424 -8.41 0.49 -9.43
N THR A 425 -7.59 1.50 -9.73
CA THR A 425 -8.08 2.77 -10.28
C THR A 425 -8.77 2.61 -11.62
N LYS A 426 -8.48 1.58 -12.42
CA LYS A 426 -9.11 1.39 -13.74
C LYS A 426 -10.37 0.52 -13.70
N GLU A 427 -10.35 -0.54 -12.90
CA GLU A 427 -11.35 -1.62 -12.98
C GLU A 427 -12.50 -1.47 -11.95
N CYS A 428 -12.38 -0.56 -10.98
CA CYS A 428 -13.39 -0.42 -9.94
C CYS A 428 -14.65 0.33 -10.40
N HIS A 429 -15.81 -0.33 -10.38
CA HIS A 429 -17.08 0.25 -10.82
C HIS A 429 -18.07 0.52 -9.69
N SER A 430 -17.83 -0.01 -8.49
CA SER A 430 -18.69 0.23 -7.32
C SER A 430 -17.91 0.54 -6.05
N TYR A 431 -18.60 1.09 -5.05
CA TYR A 431 -18.03 1.34 -3.72
C TYR A 431 -17.72 0.04 -2.97
N ASP A 432 -18.51 -1.01 -3.18
CA ASP A 432 -18.32 -2.31 -2.53
C ASP A 432 -17.08 -3.01 -3.08
N GLU A 433 -16.88 -3.01 -4.41
CA GLU A 433 -15.66 -3.49 -5.05
C GLU A 433 -14.41 -2.76 -4.55
N LEU A 434 -14.49 -1.42 -4.42
CA LEU A 434 -13.40 -0.63 -3.87
C LEU A 434 -13.09 -1.07 -2.44
N GLY A 435 -14.13 -1.24 -1.63
CA GLY A 435 -14.02 -1.67 -0.25
C GLY A 435 -13.32 -3.02 -0.13
N ASP A 436 -13.77 -4.01 -0.89
CA ASP A 436 -13.22 -5.38 -0.87
C ASP A 436 -11.77 -5.43 -1.34
N MET A 437 -11.44 -4.72 -2.43
CA MET A 437 -10.07 -4.67 -2.93
C MET A 437 -9.12 -3.99 -1.94
N LEU A 438 -9.51 -2.85 -1.37
CA LEU A 438 -8.70 -2.16 -0.36
C LEU A 438 -8.54 -3.01 0.89
N LEU A 439 -9.60 -3.67 1.34
CA LEU A 439 -9.56 -4.54 2.52
C LEU A 439 -8.60 -5.71 2.29
N SER A 440 -8.73 -6.40 1.15
CA SER A 440 -7.84 -7.50 0.77
C SER A 440 -6.38 -7.04 0.68
N GLU A 441 -6.12 -5.90 0.04
CA GLU A 441 -4.76 -5.41 -0.21
C GLU A 441 -4.09 -4.92 1.07
N ILE A 442 -4.80 -4.10 1.86
CA ILE A 442 -4.27 -3.60 3.14
C ILE A 442 -4.03 -4.77 4.09
N ASN A 443 -4.93 -5.76 4.16
CA ASN A 443 -4.74 -6.91 5.05
C ASN A 443 -3.58 -7.83 4.57
N THR A 444 -3.27 -7.84 3.27
CA THR A 444 -2.11 -8.56 2.71
C THR A 444 -0.80 -7.85 3.05
N LEU A 445 -0.77 -6.53 2.94
CA LEU A 445 0.44 -5.71 3.15
C LEU A 445 0.72 -5.47 4.64
N ILE A 446 -0.31 -5.10 5.40
CA ILE A 446 -0.27 -4.79 6.82
C ILE A 446 -1.41 -5.55 7.52
N PRO A 447 -1.18 -6.81 7.93
CA PRO A 447 -2.20 -7.59 8.60
C PRO A 447 -2.61 -6.96 9.93
N VAL A 448 -3.90 -6.67 10.09
CA VAL A 448 -4.48 -5.98 11.26
C VAL A 448 -5.58 -6.81 11.90
N LYS A 449 -5.78 -6.65 13.21
CA LYS A 449 -6.86 -7.34 13.96
C LYS A 449 -8.24 -6.96 13.43
N SER A 450 -8.40 -5.68 13.06
CA SER A 450 -9.65 -5.13 12.60
C SER A 450 -9.39 -3.97 11.62
N ILE A 451 -10.24 -3.85 10.61
CA ILE A 451 -10.17 -2.79 9.59
C ILE A 451 -11.58 -2.38 9.19
N ALA A 452 -11.78 -1.09 8.93
CA ALA A 452 -12.99 -0.57 8.32
C ALA A 452 -12.63 0.54 7.33
N ILE A 453 -13.38 0.61 6.24
CA ILE A 453 -13.20 1.60 5.18
C ILE A 453 -14.49 2.38 5.05
N LEU A 454 -14.37 3.70 5.14
CA LEU A 454 -15.47 4.64 5.09
C LEU A 454 -15.38 5.49 3.83
N ALA A 455 -16.50 5.73 3.18
CA ALA A 455 -16.63 6.68 2.09
C ALA A 455 -17.80 7.64 2.34
N LYS A 456 -17.70 8.86 1.79
CA LYS A 456 -18.76 9.87 1.86
C LYS A 456 -20.00 9.41 1.10
N THR A 457 -21.17 9.72 1.64
CA THR A 457 -22.46 9.51 0.97
C THR A 457 -22.78 10.72 0.10
N ILE A 458 -23.48 10.51 -1.02
CA ILE A 458 -23.90 11.59 -1.96
C ILE A 458 -24.70 12.67 -1.23
N SER A 459 -25.52 12.27 -0.27
CA SER A 459 -26.41 13.15 0.51
C SER A 459 -25.71 13.74 1.76
N GLY A 460 -24.67 14.55 1.55
CA GLY A 460 -24.10 15.43 2.58
C GLY A 460 -22.81 14.93 3.28
N ASP A 461 -22.61 15.37 4.52
CA ASP A 461 -21.35 15.24 5.30
C ASP A 461 -21.19 13.88 6.02
N ARG A 462 -22.06 12.91 5.71
CA ARG A 462 -22.13 11.61 6.38
C ARG A 462 -21.26 10.57 5.69
N LEU A 463 -20.57 9.77 6.48
CA LEU A 463 -19.80 8.62 6.01
C LEU A 463 -20.65 7.35 6.08
N ARG A 464 -20.42 6.44 5.13
CA ARG A 464 -20.92 5.06 5.14
C ARG A 464 -19.74 4.08 5.17
N VAL A 465 -19.93 2.94 5.81
CA VAL A 465 -18.96 1.83 5.74
C VAL A 465 -19.12 1.16 4.38
N ILE A 466 -18.05 1.09 3.60
CA ILE A 466 -18.02 0.39 2.30
C ILE A 466 -17.40 -1.00 2.41
N ALA A 467 -16.53 -1.23 3.40
CA ALA A 467 -16.03 -2.55 3.74
C ALA A 467 -15.52 -2.58 5.17
N GLN A 468 -15.56 -3.75 5.82
CA GLN A 468 -15.02 -3.96 7.15
C GLN A 468 -14.65 -5.42 7.39
N ASN A 469 -13.68 -5.65 8.27
CA ASN A 469 -13.34 -6.97 8.77
C ASN A 469 -13.03 -6.86 10.28
N ASN A 470 -13.71 -7.69 11.08
CA ASN A 470 -13.59 -7.73 12.53
C ASN A 470 -13.75 -6.36 13.24
N PHE A 471 -14.52 -5.42 12.67
CA PHE A 471 -14.69 -4.06 13.21
C PHE A 471 -16.17 -3.62 13.32
N GLU A 472 -17.04 -4.47 13.85
CA GLU A 472 -18.48 -4.18 14.01
C GLU A 472 -18.78 -2.93 14.86
N THR A 473 -17.87 -2.56 15.77
CA THR A 473 -18.00 -1.38 16.65
C THR A 473 -18.06 -0.07 15.86
N VAL A 474 -17.37 0.01 14.71
CA VAL A 474 -17.39 1.20 13.85
C VAL A 474 -18.74 1.31 13.15
N GLN A 475 -19.31 0.21 12.67
CA GLN A 475 -20.64 0.19 12.03
C GLN A 475 -21.75 0.68 12.97
N LYS A 476 -21.69 0.30 14.26
CA LYS A 476 -22.66 0.72 15.27
C LYS A 476 -22.52 2.20 15.68
N ASN A 477 -21.36 2.82 15.42
CA ASN A 477 -21.05 4.18 15.89
C ASN A 477 -20.61 5.14 14.77
N ILE A 478 -21.00 4.88 13.51
CA ILE A 478 -20.64 5.68 12.32
C ILE A 478 -20.92 7.18 12.54
N GLY A 479 -21.99 7.52 13.27
CA GLY A 479 -22.41 8.91 13.51
C GLY A 479 -21.38 9.80 14.23
N ALA A 480 -20.35 9.23 14.89
CA ALA A 480 -19.27 10.01 15.48
C ALA A 480 -18.19 10.45 14.46
N PHE A 481 -18.14 9.79 13.30
CA PHE A 481 -17.23 10.15 12.22
C PHE A 481 -17.97 11.03 11.21
N ARG A 482 -17.68 12.33 11.26
CA ARG A 482 -18.10 13.30 10.23
C ARG A 482 -16.91 13.69 9.38
N VAL A 483 -17.12 13.92 8.09
CA VAL A 483 -16.07 14.36 7.15
C VAL A 483 -15.34 15.59 7.70
N LYS A 484 -16.07 16.58 8.24
CA LYS A 484 -15.50 17.78 8.87
C LYS A 484 -14.51 17.52 10.02
N ASN A 485 -14.69 16.42 10.77
CA ASN A 485 -13.78 16.09 11.87
C ASN A 485 -12.45 15.51 11.37
N LEU A 486 -12.43 14.99 10.14
CA LEU A 486 -11.23 14.46 9.48
C LEU A 486 -10.38 15.55 8.79
N LEU A 487 -10.94 16.74 8.56
CA LEU A 487 -10.28 17.85 7.85
C LEU A 487 -9.22 18.61 8.67
N SER A 488 -9.03 18.28 9.95
CA SER A 488 -8.31 19.20 10.85
C SER A 488 -6.77 19.17 10.78
N ARG A 489 -6.20 18.36 9.87
CA ARG A 489 -4.84 18.36 9.30
C ARG A 489 -4.68 17.04 8.55
N VAL A 490 -4.88 17.06 7.23
CA VAL A 490 -4.93 15.86 6.39
C VAL A 490 -3.57 15.16 6.25
N ASP A 491 -2.47 15.86 6.49
CA ASP A 491 -1.10 15.35 6.28
C ASP A 491 -0.60 14.40 7.37
N LEU A 492 -1.38 14.18 8.44
CA LEU A 492 -1.00 13.35 9.57
C LEU A 492 -2.07 12.30 9.87
N PRO A 493 -1.69 11.05 10.22
CA PRO A 493 -2.63 10.06 10.67
C PRO A 493 -3.21 10.45 12.03
N PHE A 494 -4.48 10.12 12.30
CA PHE A 494 -5.02 10.23 13.64
C PHE A 494 -4.63 8.98 14.45
N SER A 495 -3.89 9.16 15.54
CA SER A 495 -3.41 8.07 16.40
C SER A 495 -3.05 8.57 17.81
N TYR A 496 -2.36 7.75 18.59
CA TYR A 496 -1.84 8.07 19.92
C TYR A 496 -0.51 7.35 20.20
N GLU A 497 0.31 7.91 21.08
CA GLU A 497 1.74 7.58 21.30
C GLU A 497 2.05 6.07 21.43
N GLN A 498 1.12 5.30 22.00
CA GLN A 498 1.31 3.86 22.24
C GLN A 498 1.17 3.01 20.98
N LYS A 499 0.57 3.54 19.90
CA LYS A 499 0.27 2.80 18.66
C LYS A 499 1.14 3.19 17.47
N VAL A 500 1.86 4.31 17.57
CA VAL A 500 2.79 4.78 16.54
C VAL A 500 4.22 4.83 17.06
N GLU A 501 5.18 4.68 16.14
CA GLU A 501 6.59 4.86 16.47
C GLU A 501 6.90 6.33 16.79
N PRO A 502 7.90 6.63 17.63
CA PRO A 502 8.16 8.00 18.12
C PRO A 502 8.50 9.02 17.02
N ASP A 503 8.92 8.55 15.86
CA ASP A 503 9.32 9.32 14.68
C ASP A 503 8.16 9.61 13.71
N LEU A 504 6.99 8.98 13.90
CA LEU A 504 5.79 9.25 13.11
C LEU A 504 4.99 10.39 13.75
N PRO A 505 4.95 11.61 13.17
CA PRO A 505 4.06 12.65 13.63
C PRO A 505 2.59 12.21 13.43
N TYR A 506 1.73 12.51 14.39
CA TYR A 506 0.33 12.11 14.37
C TYR A 506 -0.58 13.18 14.98
N ASN A 507 -1.87 13.13 14.64
CA ASN A 507 -2.91 14.00 15.18
C ASN A 507 -3.63 13.32 16.36
N ASN A 508 -3.59 13.93 17.53
CA ASN A 508 -4.14 13.38 18.77
C ASN A 508 -5.57 13.88 19.11
N LYS A 509 -6.19 14.74 18.28
CA LYS A 509 -7.52 15.34 18.56
C LYS A 509 -8.62 14.31 18.85
N MET A 510 -8.50 13.09 18.33
CA MET A 510 -9.49 12.02 18.49
C MET A 510 -9.07 10.93 19.50
N GLU A 511 -7.98 11.13 20.25
CA GLU A 511 -7.38 10.08 21.09
C GLU A 511 -8.37 9.37 22.03
N ALA A 512 -9.30 10.11 22.66
CA ALA A 512 -10.30 9.53 23.55
C ALA A 512 -11.24 8.54 22.82
N ILE A 513 -11.67 8.89 21.61
CA ILE A 513 -12.53 8.04 20.77
C ILE A 513 -11.73 6.83 20.26
N LEU A 514 -10.49 7.08 19.79
CA LEU A 514 -9.62 6.02 19.29
C LEU A 514 -9.33 4.95 20.36
N LYS A 515 -9.03 5.38 21.59
CA LYS A 515 -8.84 4.47 22.73
C LYS A 515 -10.12 3.71 23.08
N ARG A 516 -11.26 4.40 23.15
CA ARG A 516 -12.56 3.79 23.52
C ARG A 516 -12.97 2.68 22.55
N TRP A 517 -12.66 2.84 21.27
CA TRP A 517 -13.06 1.91 20.21
C TRP A 517 -11.94 1.01 19.70
N GLN A 518 -10.80 0.97 20.41
CA GLN A 518 -9.64 0.15 20.06
C GLN A 518 -9.11 0.40 18.62
N ILE A 519 -9.26 1.63 18.15
CA ILE A 519 -8.71 2.06 16.86
C ILE A 519 -7.25 2.44 17.10
N ALA A 520 -6.34 1.86 16.34
CA ALA A 520 -4.93 2.20 16.41
C ALA A 520 -4.58 3.40 15.52
N MET A 521 -5.19 3.49 14.33
CA MET A 521 -4.88 4.53 13.37
C MET A 521 -6.09 4.84 12.47
N VAL A 522 -6.28 6.11 12.13
CA VAL A 522 -7.22 6.55 11.08
C VAL A 522 -6.47 7.37 10.04
N ILE A 523 -6.68 7.04 8.77
CA ILE A 523 -6.06 7.69 7.63
C ILE A 523 -7.16 8.26 6.74
N PRO A 524 -7.22 9.58 6.55
CA PRO A 524 -8.19 10.20 5.64
C PRO A 524 -8.01 9.72 4.20
N LEU A 525 -9.11 9.45 3.50
CA LEU A 525 -9.11 9.32 2.04
C LEU A 525 -9.18 10.74 1.47
N SER A 526 -8.06 11.26 0.99
CA SER A 526 -7.95 12.66 0.53
C SER A 526 -6.87 12.81 -0.51
N PHE A 527 -7.07 13.78 -1.40
CA PHE A 527 -6.13 14.17 -2.45
C PHE A 527 -5.25 15.34 -2.07
N ASP A 528 -5.78 16.21 -1.23
CA ASP A 528 -5.18 17.45 -0.77
C ASP A 528 -5.73 17.74 0.63
N SER A 529 -5.07 18.68 1.31
CA SER A 529 -5.39 19.18 2.64
C SER A 529 -6.79 19.81 2.81
N SER A 530 -7.52 20.00 1.70
CA SER A 530 -8.78 20.73 1.62
C SER A 530 -10.03 19.86 1.72
N GLU A 531 -10.02 18.62 1.25
CA GLU A 531 -11.21 17.76 1.22
C GLU A 531 -10.90 16.28 1.48
N ALA A 532 -11.60 15.69 2.46
CA ALA A 532 -11.60 14.26 2.73
C ALA A 532 -12.89 13.63 2.17
N VAL A 533 -12.75 12.58 1.38
CA VAL A 533 -13.87 11.82 0.78
C VAL A 533 -14.18 10.53 1.53
N GLY A 534 -13.45 10.24 2.60
CA GLY A 534 -13.60 9.03 3.40
C GLY A 534 -12.47 8.84 4.41
N ALA A 535 -12.37 7.63 4.97
CA ALA A 535 -11.26 7.26 5.86
C ALA A 535 -11.03 5.75 5.90
N ILE A 536 -9.76 5.35 6.09
CA ILE A 536 -9.35 4.01 6.44
C ILE A 536 -9.15 3.97 7.95
N ILE A 537 -9.83 3.06 8.63
CA ILE A 537 -9.76 2.85 10.07
C ILE A 537 -9.07 1.52 10.34
N LEU A 538 -8.01 1.55 11.14
CA LEU A 538 -7.17 0.39 11.41
C LEU A 538 -7.09 0.12 12.91
N GLY A 539 -7.33 -1.13 13.29
CA GLY A 539 -7.04 -1.66 14.61
C GLY A 539 -5.56 -1.98 14.80
N GLU A 540 -5.22 -2.70 15.86
CA GLU A 540 -3.82 -3.09 16.09
C GLU A 540 -3.31 -4.04 15.00
N LYS A 541 -2.03 -3.94 14.65
CA LYS A 541 -1.38 -4.92 13.79
C LYS A 541 -1.41 -6.31 14.42
N LEU A 542 -1.65 -7.35 13.62
CA LEU A 542 -1.52 -8.75 14.07
C LEU A 542 -0.12 -9.07 14.56
N SER A 543 0.90 -8.37 14.04
CA SER A 543 2.28 -8.50 14.51
C SER A 543 2.54 -7.91 15.90
N GLY A 544 1.59 -7.17 16.48
CA GLY A 544 1.75 -6.45 17.75
C GLY A 544 2.71 -5.25 17.70
N MET A 545 3.19 -4.87 16.51
CA MET A 545 4.08 -3.74 16.30
C MET A 545 3.30 -2.43 16.27
N ARG A 546 3.96 -1.32 16.61
CA ARG A 546 3.45 0.02 16.34
C ARG A 546 3.48 0.32 14.84
N TYR A 547 2.68 1.28 14.40
CA TYR A 547 2.73 1.78 13.04
C TYR A 547 3.96 2.68 12.87
N SER A 548 4.79 2.33 11.89
CA SER A 548 5.98 3.08 11.48
C SER A 548 5.62 4.17 10.48
N ASN A 549 6.56 5.09 10.25
CA ASN A 549 6.41 6.09 9.19
C ASN A 549 6.29 5.46 7.79
N SER A 550 6.97 4.33 7.53
CA SER A 550 6.86 3.60 6.27
C SER A 550 5.46 3.00 6.06
N ASP A 551 4.82 2.50 7.13
CA ASP A 551 3.42 2.05 7.04
C ASP A 551 2.49 3.19 6.71
N PHE A 552 2.68 4.35 7.37
CA PHE A 552 1.87 5.54 7.11
C PHE A 552 2.02 6.00 5.65
N GLN A 553 3.24 6.08 5.11
CA GLN A 553 3.46 6.46 3.70
C GLN A 553 2.77 5.51 2.72
N LEU A 554 2.86 4.21 2.94
CA LEU A 554 2.16 3.20 2.14
C LEU A 554 0.64 3.37 2.22
N LEU A 555 0.11 3.45 3.44
CA LEU A 555 -1.34 3.58 3.65
C LEU A 555 -1.87 4.92 3.14
N ASN A 556 -1.10 6.01 3.24
CA ASN A 556 -1.46 7.31 2.70
C ASN A 556 -1.48 7.28 1.16
N THR A 557 -0.53 6.57 0.54
CA THR A 557 -0.52 6.36 -0.93
C THR A 557 -1.74 5.56 -1.39
N ILE A 558 -2.10 4.51 -0.65
CA ILE A 558 -3.35 3.75 -0.86
C ILE A 558 -4.56 4.66 -0.69
N ALA A 559 -4.59 5.46 0.38
CA ALA A 559 -5.70 6.35 0.71
C ALA A 559 -5.93 7.43 -0.34
N SER A 560 -4.87 8.09 -0.82
CA SER A 560 -4.98 9.10 -1.87
C SER A 560 -5.41 8.51 -3.21
N SER A 561 -4.97 7.29 -3.52
CA SER A 561 -5.42 6.59 -4.74
C SER A 561 -6.87 6.14 -4.64
N ALA A 562 -7.28 5.61 -3.49
CA ALA A 562 -8.67 5.24 -3.21
C ALA A 562 -9.60 6.47 -3.23
N ALA A 563 -9.13 7.62 -2.74
CA ALA A 563 -9.86 8.87 -2.85
C ALA A 563 -10.20 9.17 -4.32
N LEU A 564 -9.28 8.93 -5.27
CA LEU A 564 -9.50 9.13 -6.73
C LEU A 564 -10.65 8.32 -7.25
N VAL A 565 -10.70 7.06 -6.84
CA VAL A 565 -11.78 6.16 -7.21
C VAL A 565 -13.10 6.63 -6.60
N VAL A 566 -13.12 6.97 -5.31
CA VAL A 566 -14.33 7.49 -4.63
C VAL A 566 -14.86 8.74 -5.35
N LYS A 567 -13.98 9.68 -5.71
CA LYS A 567 -14.39 10.91 -6.39
C LYS A 567 -14.90 10.64 -7.80
N ARG A 568 -14.25 9.71 -8.52
CA ARG A 568 -14.72 9.29 -9.84
C ARG A 568 -16.12 8.67 -9.76
N LEU A 569 -16.34 7.75 -8.82
CA LEU A 569 -17.64 7.10 -8.63
C LEU A 569 -18.72 8.13 -8.28
N GLU A 570 -18.42 9.10 -7.40
CA GLU A 570 -19.33 10.22 -7.08
C GLU A 570 -19.70 11.04 -8.33
N LEU A 571 -18.72 11.40 -9.15
CA LEU A 571 -18.94 12.15 -10.39
C LEU A 571 -19.74 11.34 -11.42
N GLN A 572 -19.44 10.04 -11.56
CA GLN A 572 -20.13 9.16 -12.49
C GLN A 572 -21.60 8.98 -12.11
N GLU A 573 -21.90 8.78 -10.83
CA GLU A 573 -23.29 8.68 -10.34
C GLU A 573 -24.06 10.00 -10.54
N LYS A 574 -23.40 11.14 -10.32
CA LYS A 574 -23.99 12.46 -10.61
C LYS A 574 -24.31 12.64 -12.10
N LEU A 575 -23.41 12.23 -13.00
CA LEU A 575 -23.62 12.30 -14.45
C LEU A 575 -24.81 11.45 -14.89
N ILE A 576 -24.95 10.24 -14.35
CA ILE A 576 -26.09 9.36 -14.65
C ILE A 576 -27.41 10.02 -14.23
N LEU A 577 -27.46 10.65 -13.04
CA LEU A 577 -28.65 11.36 -12.59
C LEU A 577 -28.98 12.56 -13.50
N GLU A 578 -27.98 13.34 -13.89
CA GLU A 578 -28.14 14.48 -14.79
C GLU A 578 -28.61 14.06 -16.19
N GLU A 579 -28.12 12.93 -16.71
CA GLU A 579 -28.55 12.34 -17.98
C GLU A 579 -30.03 11.93 -17.93
N VAL A 580 -30.45 11.28 -16.84
CA VAL A 580 -31.87 10.90 -16.63
C VAL A 580 -32.77 12.14 -16.52
N GLU A 581 -32.31 13.20 -15.83
CA GLU A 581 -33.05 14.46 -15.74
C GLU A 581 -33.16 15.16 -17.11
N LEU A 582 -32.06 15.17 -17.88
CA LEU A 582 -32.02 15.76 -19.21
C LEU A 582 -32.97 15.04 -20.17
N GLU A 583 -33.00 13.70 -20.13
CA GLU A 583 -33.85 12.92 -21.01
C GLU A 583 -35.33 13.17 -20.71
N LYS A 584 -35.73 13.19 -19.43
CA LYS A 584 -37.08 13.59 -19.02
C LYS A 584 -37.44 15.01 -19.47
N ALA A 585 -36.49 15.95 -19.37
CA ALA A 585 -36.71 17.32 -19.82
C ALA A 585 -36.92 17.41 -21.34
N LYS A 586 -36.18 16.60 -22.13
CA LYS A 586 -36.38 16.50 -23.59
C LYS A 586 -37.76 15.93 -23.92
N GLU A 587 -38.16 14.82 -23.30
CA GLU A 587 -39.48 14.21 -23.52
C GLU A 587 -40.62 15.22 -23.31
N ILE A 588 -40.56 15.96 -22.20
CA ILE A 588 -41.54 17.03 -21.90
C ILE A 588 -41.51 18.15 -22.94
N SER A 589 -40.32 18.56 -23.39
CA SER A 589 -40.14 19.59 -24.41
C SER A 589 -40.71 19.17 -25.77
N GLU A 590 -40.52 17.92 -26.17
CA GLU A 590 -41.07 17.35 -27.40
C GLU A 590 -42.60 17.28 -27.37
N LEU A 591 -43.18 16.80 -26.27
CA LEU A 591 -44.63 16.78 -26.07
C LEU A 591 -45.24 18.19 -26.13
N LYS A 592 -44.60 19.17 -25.49
CA LYS A 592 -45.04 20.57 -25.54
C LYS A 592 -44.97 21.15 -26.95
N SER A 593 -43.91 20.85 -27.70
CA SER A 593 -43.74 21.33 -29.08
C SER A 593 -44.79 20.73 -30.00
N TYR A 594 -45.08 19.44 -29.84
CA TYR A 594 -46.17 18.75 -30.55
C TYR A 594 -47.54 19.39 -30.23
N PHE A 595 -47.81 19.69 -28.95
CA PHE A 595 -49.03 20.38 -28.53
C PHE A 595 -49.24 21.72 -29.24
N VAL A 596 -48.23 22.60 -29.20
CA VAL A 596 -48.32 23.93 -29.84
C VAL A 596 -48.55 23.81 -31.34
N ALA A 597 -47.87 22.88 -32.01
CA ALA A 597 -48.04 22.64 -33.45
C ALA A 597 -49.46 22.13 -33.77
N SER A 598 -49.97 21.15 -33.02
CA SER A 598 -51.29 20.55 -33.25
C SER A 598 -52.43 21.56 -33.00
N VAL A 599 -52.38 22.30 -31.90
CA VAL A 599 -53.38 23.34 -31.59
C VAL A 599 -53.39 24.42 -32.68
N SER A 600 -52.21 24.86 -33.13
CA SER A 600 -52.11 25.87 -34.18
C SER A 600 -52.76 25.41 -35.49
N HIS A 601 -52.58 24.16 -35.88
CA HIS A 601 -53.19 23.59 -37.08
C HIS A 601 -54.72 23.55 -36.98
N ASP A 602 -55.23 23.06 -35.85
CA ASP A 602 -56.67 22.87 -35.64
C ASP A 602 -57.43 24.19 -35.46
N LEU A 603 -56.78 25.26 -34.99
CA LEU A 603 -57.33 26.62 -34.97
C LEU A 603 -57.29 27.30 -36.35
N LYS A 604 -56.26 27.02 -37.17
CA LYS A 604 -56.11 27.65 -38.50
C LYS A 604 -57.21 27.23 -39.47
N THR A 605 -57.71 26.00 -39.35
CA THR A 605 -58.74 25.45 -40.23
C THR A 605 -60.08 26.21 -40.16
N PRO A 606 -60.75 26.34 -38.98
CA PRO A 606 -61.98 27.12 -38.85
C PRO A 606 -61.77 28.59 -39.18
N LEU A 607 -60.62 29.16 -38.79
CA LEU A 607 -60.29 30.57 -39.08
C LEU A 607 -60.19 30.83 -40.59
N SER A 608 -59.60 29.89 -41.34
CA SER A 608 -59.52 29.99 -42.81
C SER A 608 -60.90 29.88 -43.45
N ALA A 609 -61.77 29.00 -42.95
CA ALA A 609 -63.14 28.90 -43.43
C ALA A 609 -63.93 30.19 -43.18
N ILE A 610 -63.88 30.73 -41.95
CA ILE A 610 -64.51 32.02 -41.60
C ILE A 610 -64.04 33.12 -42.55
N LYS A 611 -62.73 33.19 -42.82
CA LYS A 611 -62.15 34.17 -43.75
C LYS A 611 -62.69 34.01 -45.18
N ILE A 612 -62.64 32.80 -45.73
CA ILE A 612 -63.10 32.53 -47.11
C ILE A 612 -64.59 32.86 -47.27
N PHE A 613 -65.44 32.40 -46.36
CA PHE A 613 -66.88 32.68 -46.44
C PHE A 613 -67.20 34.17 -46.20
N SER A 614 -66.42 34.84 -45.34
CA SER A 614 -66.52 36.30 -45.17
C SER A 614 -66.09 37.05 -46.45
N GLU A 615 -65.08 36.59 -47.18
CA GLU A 615 -64.67 37.16 -48.47
C GLU A 615 -65.74 36.92 -49.55
N LEU A 616 -66.34 35.73 -49.58
CA LEU A 616 -67.43 35.41 -50.50
C LEU A 616 -68.69 36.26 -50.26
N LEU A 617 -68.96 36.64 -49.01
CA LEU A 617 -70.05 37.57 -48.66
C LEU A 617 -69.83 39.00 -49.15
N GLN A 618 -68.59 39.39 -49.47
CA GLN A 618 -68.27 40.72 -50.01
C GLN A 618 -68.53 40.84 -51.52
N ASN A 619 -68.91 39.74 -52.20
CA ASN A 619 -69.15 39.73 -53.64
C ASN A 619 -70.52 40.33 -53.98
N GLU A 620 -70.57 41.35 -54.84
CA GLU A 620 -71.77 42.15 -55.15
C GLU A 620 -72.92 41.36 -55.81
N ASN A 621 -72.63 40.18 -56.38
CA ASN A 621 -73.59 39.33 -57.10
C ASN A 621 -74.12 38.13 -56.29
N ILE A 622 -74.04 38.16 -54.95
CA ILE A 622 -74.48 37.04 -54.10
C ILE A 622 -76.01 37.03 -53.90
N THR A 623 -76.64 35.86 -54.02
CA THR A 623 -78.07 35.70 -53.72
C THR A 623 -78.31 35.70 -52.21
N LYS A 624 -79.51 36.14 -51.77
CA LYS A 624 -79.88 36.12 -50.34
C LYS A 624 -79.78 34.72 -49.72
N GLU A 625 -80.12 33.68 -50.48
CA GLU A 625 -80.03 32.28 -50.03
C GLU A 625 -78.58 31.86 -49.77
N LYS A 626 -77.64 32.14 -50.69
CA LYS A 626 -76.21 31.84 -50.50
C LYS A 626 -75.57 32.68 -49.40
N SER A 627 -76.01 33.94 -49.24
CA SER A 627 -75.56 34.78 -48.14
C SER A 627 -76.00 34.22 -46.78
N GLY A 628 -77.23 33.74 -46.67
CA GLY A 628 -77.72 33.04 -45.48
C GLY A 628 -76.91 31.78 -45.17
N GLU A 629 -76.64 30.96 -46.19
CA GLU A 629 -75.82 29.75 -46.06
C GLU A 629 -74.40 30.07 -45.56
N TYR A 630 -73.73 31.07 -46.15
CA TYR A 630 -72.38 31.46 -45.73
C TYR A 630 -72.35 32.04 -44.31
N LEU A 631 -73.35 32.81 -43.90
CA LEU A 631 -73.47 33.30 -42.53
C LEU A 631 -73.63 32.15 -41.53
N THR A 632 -74.47 31.16 -41.86
CA THR A 632 -74.61 29.94 -41.04
C THR A 632 -73.30 29.16 -40.92
N ILE A 633 -72.50 29.08 -41.99
CA ILE A 633 -71.19 28.43 -41.95
C ILE A 633 -70.20 29.21 -41.06
N ILE A 634 -70.17 30.55 -41.16
CA ILE A 634 -69.33 31.41 -40.31
C ILE A 634 -69.71 31.25 -38.84
N GLU A 635 -71.01 31.28 -38.52
CA GLU A 635 -71.53 31.09 -37.16
C GLU A 635 -71.10 29.71 -36.62
N GLY A 636 -71.29 28.65 -37.40
CA GLY A 636 -70.90 27.30 -37.02
C GLY A 636 -69.40 27.12 -36.78
N GLU A 637 -68.53 27.68 -37.63
CA GLU A 637 -67.08 27.61 -37.44
C GLU A 637 -66.61 28.53 -36.29
N THR A 638 -67.31 29.62 -35.99
CA THR A 638 -67.04 30.51 -34.84
C THR A 638 -67.36 29.80 -33.52
N ASP A 639 -68.53 29.16 -33.41
CA ASP A 639 -68.90 28.37 -32.24
C ASP A 639 -67.97 27.17 -32.04
N ARG A 640 -67.49 26.59 -33.13
CA ARG A 640 -66.50 25.52 -33.09
C ARG A 640 -65.14 26.01 -32.59
N LEU A 641 -64.69 27.18 -33.04
CA LEU A 641 -63.46 27.81 -32.56
C LEU A 641 -63.57 28.14 -31.05
N LYS A 642 -64.70 28.70 -30.62
CA LYS A 642 -64.98 29.00 -29.21
C LYS A 642 -64.86 27.75 -28.33
N ARG A 643 -65.56 26.67 -28.70
CA ARG A 643 -65.48 25.38 -27.98
C ARG A 643 -64.05 24.84 -27.90
N MET A 644 -63.25 25.01 -28.95
CA MET A 644 -61.86 24.55 -28.95
C MET A 644 -60.98 25.36 -27.99
N ILE A 645 -61.16 26.69 -27.92
CA ILE A 645 -60.47 27.56 -26.97
C ILE A 645 -60.88 27.21 -25.54
N ASP A 646 -62.18 27.04 -25.28
CA ASP A 646 -62.70 26.68 -23.97
C ASP A 646 -62.12 25.34 -23.49
N ASN A 647 -62.04 24.33 -24.36
CA ASN A 647 -61.43 23.04 -24.05
C ASN A 647 -59.93 23.16 -23.71
N ILE A 648 -59.18 24.02 -24.40
CA ILE A 648 -57.76 24.26 -24.10
C ILE A 648 -57.59 24.94 -22.74
N LEU A 649 -58.44 25.94 -22.45
CA LEU A 649 -58.41 26.65 -21.17
C LEU A 649 -58.81 25.73 -20.01
N ASP A 650 -59.82 24.89 -20.21
CA ASP A 650 -60.25 23.90 -19.23
C ASP A 650 -59.16 22.86 -18.96
N PHE A 651 -58.54 22.32 -20.01
CA PHE A 651 -57.39 21.43 -19.87
C PHE A 651 -56.24 22.09 -19.09
N SER A 652 -55.87 23.32 -19.42
CA SER A 652 -54.79 24.04 -18.71
C SER A 652 -55.10 24.30 -17.23
N LYS A 653 -56.36 24.61 -16.92
CA LYS A 653 -56.82 24.78 -15.53
C LYS A 653 -56.81 23.45 -14.77
N MET A 654 -57.21 22.35 -15.41
CA MET A 654 -57.19 21.01 -14.81
C MET A 654 -55.76 20.53 -14.55
N GLU A 655 -54.83 20.70 -15.50
CA GLU A 655 -53.42 20.32 -15.36
C GLU A 655 -52.76 21.02 -14.15
N LYS A 656 -53.10 22.30 -13.93
CA LYS A 656 -52.63 23.08 -12.78
C LYS A 656 -53.41 22.84 -11.49
N ARG A 657 -54.40 21.93 -11.49
CA ARG A 657 -55.36 21.72 -10.38
C ARG A 657 -56.07 23.00 -9.92
N GLN A 658 -56.31 23.92 -10.85
CA GLN A 658 -56.93 25.23 -10.61
C GLN A 658 -58.41 25.29 -11.00
N LYS A 659 -58.97 24.22 -11.60
CA LYS A 659 -60.41 24.15 -11.89
C LYS A 659 -61.18 23.85 -10.61
N GLN A 660 -62.09 24.74 -10.23
CA GLN A 660 -63.01 24.53 -9.10
C GLN A 660 -64.30 23.91 -9.64
N PHE A 661 -64.74 22.83 -9.01
CA PHE A 661 -66.02 22.16 -9.31
C PHE A 661 -67.06 22.50 -8.24
N SER A 662 -68.30 22.73 -8.66
CA SER A 662 -69.41 23.05 -7.78
C SER A 662 -70.28 21.81 -7.55
N PHE A 663 -69.86 20.98 -6.59
CA PHE A 663 -70.54 19.73 -6.27
C PHE A 663 -71.91 19.99 -5.63
N ARG A 664 -72.96 19.41 -6.21
CA ARG A 664 -74.33 19.42 -5.67
C ARG A 664 -75.05 18.11 -5.99
N LYS A 665 -76.12 17.83 -5.24
CA LYS A 665 -76.99 16.68 -5.50
C LYS A 665 -77.60 16.78 -6.91
N LEU A 666 -77.25 15.85 -7.77
CA LEU A 666 -77.67 15.77 -9.18
C LEU A 666 -78.33 14.43 -9.46
N ASP A 667 -79.46 14.43 -10.17
CA ASP A 667 -80.05 13.20 -10.70
C ASP A 667 -79.45 12.88 -12.08
N LEU A 668 -78.69 11.79 -12.16
CA LEU A 668 -77.99 11.35 -13.37
C LEU A 668 -78.96 10.99 -14.51
N ASN A 669 -80.15 10.47 -14.20
CA ASN A 669 -81.18 10.17 -15.20
C ASN A 669 -81.69 11.45 -15.88
N LYS A 670 -81.81 12.52 -15.09
CA LYS A 670 -82.23 13.83 -15.59
C LYS A 670 -81.14 14.46 -16.45
N ALA A 671 -79.88 14.43 -16.01
CA ALA A 671 -78.74 14.93 -16.79
C ALA A 671 -78.62 14.19 -18.14
N ALA A 672 -78.67 12.86 -18.15
CA ALA A 672 -78.67 12.07 -19.38
C ALA A 672 -79.85 12.39 -20.30
N SER A 673 -81.04 12.62 -19.74
CA SER A 673 -82.21 13.03 -20.53
C SER A 673 -82.07 14.41 -21.15
N GLU A 674 -81.57 15.39 -20.39
CA GLU A 674 -81.37 16.77 -20.85
C GLU A 674 -80.32 16.84 -21.97
N VAL A 675 -79.20 16.16 -21.81
CA VAL A 675 -78.15 16.10 -22.85
C VAL A 675 -78.70 15.44 -24.12
N MET A 676 -79.40 14.31 -24.01
CA MET A 676 -80.02 13.65 -25.17
C MET A 676 -81.07 14.53 -25.85
N GLN A 677 -81.80 15.34 -25.09
CA GLN A 677 -82.74 16.31 -25.66
C GLN A 677 -82.01 17.41 -26.42
N ARG A 678 -80.92 17.97 -25.85
CA ARG A 678 -80.08 18.98 -26.53
C ARG A 678 -79.49 18.44 -27.83
N MET A 679 -79.00 17.20 -27.83
CA MET A 679 -78.38 16.55 -28.99
C MET A 679 -79.37 15.94 -29.98
N SER A 680 -80.68 15.93 -29.65
CA SER A 680 -81.71 15.27 -30.46
C SER A 680 -81.81 15.83 -31.89
N TYR A 681 -81.59 17.14 -32.06
CA TYR A 681 -81.60 17.78 -33.38
C TYR A 681 -80.45 17.27 -34.27
N GLU A 682 -79.24 17.24 -33.74
CA GLU A 682 -78.05 16.76 -34.47
C GLU A 682 -78.16 15.27 -34.81
N LEU A 683 -78.62 14.45 -33.86
CA LEU A 683 -78.85 13.02 -34.05
C LEU A 683 -79.90 12.75 -35.14
N ARG A 684 -81.00 13.52 -35.17
CA ARG A 684 -82.02 13.43 -36.24
C ARG A 684 -81.50 13.88 -37.59
N MET A 685 -80.77 15.00 -37.63
CA MET A 685 -80.17 15.51 -38.87
C MET A 685 -79.20 14.50 -39.50
N GLN A 686 -78.45 13.78 -38.68
CA GLN A 686 -77.52 12.73 -39.12
C GLN A 686 -78.15 11.34 -39.23
N LYS A 687 -79.49 11.23 -39.09
CA LYS A 687 -80.27 9.98 -39.22
C LYS A 687 -79.85 8.85 -38.27
N PHE A 688 -79.50 9.17 -37.03
CA PHE A 688 -79.22 8.17 -36.00
C PHE A 688 -80.49 7.49 -35.48
N THR A 689 -80.42 6.18 -35.29
CA THR A 689 -81.39 5.43 -34.48
C THR A 689 -80.94 5.51 -33.02
N VAL A 690 -81.78 6.10 -32.18
CA VAL A 690 -81.48 6.34 -30.76
C VAL A 690 -82.32 5.42 -29.89
N ASP A 691 -81.66 4.58 -29.11
CA ASP A 691 -82.30 3.75 -28.07
C ASP A 691 -82.03 4.35 -26.69
N LYS A 692 -83.08 4.53 -25.89
CA LYS A 692 -83.02 5.21 -24.60
C LYS A 692 -83.63 4.32 -23.53
N SER A 693 -82.77 3.78 -22.66
CA SER A 693 -83.15 2.92 -21.55
C SER A 693 -82.70 3.52 -20.21
N ILE A 694 -83.42 4.56 -19.76
CA ILE A 694 -83.13 5.24 -18.50
C ILE A 694 -83.86 4.57 -17.35
N ALA A 695 -83.17 4.35 -16.22
CA ALA A 695 -83.74 3.80 -15.00
C ALA A 695 -84.96 4.62 -14.51
N THR A 696 -85.97 3.92 -13.97
CA THR A 696 -87.19 4.55 -13.45
C THR A 696 -86.98 5.22 -12.09
N GLU A 697 -86.04 4.74 -11.28
CA GLU A 697 -85.70 5.34 -9.98
C GLU A 697 -84.60 6.40 -10.13
N PRO A 698 -84.70 7.55 -9.44
CA PRO A 698 -83.71 8.63 -9.54
C PRO A 698 -82.34 8.17 -9.03
N LEU A 699 -81.29 8.48 -9.80
CA LEU A 699 -79.91 8.13 -9.49
C LEU A 699 -79.18 9.39 -9.02
N TYR A 700 -79.25 9.66 -7.71
CA TYR A 700 -78.57 10.83 -7.13
C TYR A 700 -77.06 10.60 -7.01
N ILE A 701 -76.29 11.55 -7.51
CA ILE A 701 -74.82 11.63 -7.38
C ILE A 701 -74.42 13.00 -6.83
N ASN A 702 -73.27 13.10 -6.18
CA ASN A 702 -72.70 14.39 -5.78
C ASN A 702 -71.77 14.89 -6.88
N ALA A 703 -72.25 15.81 -7.73
CA ALA A 703 -71.51 16.20 -8.91
C ALA A 703 -71.74 17.65 -9.33
N ASP A 704 -70.81 18.21 -10.10
CA ASP A 704 -71.02 19.44 -10.83
C ASP A 704 -71.85 19.15 -12.10
N PRO A 705 -73.08 19.69 -12.23
CA PRO A 705 -73.94 19.35 -13.37
C PRO A 705 -73.41 19.82 -14.71
N ASP A 706 -72.67 20.93 -14.75
CA ASP A 706 -72.10 21.42 -16.02
C ASP A 706 -70.94 20.51 -16.44
N ALA A 707 -70.16 20.00 -15.48
CA ALA A 707 -69.10 19.03 -15.74
C ALA A 707 -69.63 17.66 -16.21
N VAL A 708 -70.67 17.13 -15.56
CA VAL A 708 -71.31 15.86 -15.97
C VAL A 708 -71.97 15.98 -17.33
N ASN A 709 -72.64 17.10 -17.61
CA ASN A 709 -73.19 17.38 -18.93
C ASN A 709 -72.09 17.41 -20.00
N SER A 710 -70.95 18.05 -19.70
CA SER A 710 -69.79 18.07 -20.58
C SER A 710 -69.23 16.67 -20.84
N VAL A 711 -69.19 15.79 -19.84
CA VAL A 711 -68.78 14.39 -20.01
C VAL A 711 -69.66 13.67 -21.03
N LEU A 712 -70.98 13.74 -20.83
CA LEU A 712 -71.95 13.07 -21.70
C LEU A 712 -71.92 13.64 -23.12
N GLU A 713 -71.86 14.97 -23.26
CA GLU A 713 -71.78 15.63 -24.56
C GLU A 713 -70.51 15.27 -25.33
N ASN A 714 -69.37 15.15 -24.65
CA ASN A 714 -68.10 14.76 -25.29
C ASN A 714 -68.14 13.32 -25.80
N ILE A 715 -68.67 12.38 -25.00
CA ILE A 715 -68.78 10.97 -25.41
C ILE A 715 -69.78 10.85 -26.57
N ILE A 716 -70.99 11.43 -26.46
CA ILE A 716 -72.00 11.35 -27.51
C ILE A 716 -71.53 12.05 -28.79
N SER A 717 -70.84 13.20 -28.69
CA SER A 717 -70.25 13.87 -29.85
C SER A 717 -69.20 13.00 -30.54
N ASN A 718 -68.39 12.25 -29.79
CA ASN A 718 -67.45 11.29 -30.36
C ASN A 718 -68.19 10.14 -31.05
N SER A 719 -69.21 9.57 -30.41
CA SER A 719 -70.05 8.52 -31.01
C SER A 719 -70.69 8.98 -32.33
N ILE A 720 -71.14 10.24 -32.43
CA ILE A 720 -71.65 10.80 -33.68
C ILE A 720 -70.56 10.90 -34.75
N LYS A 721 -69.38 11.43 -34.39
CA LYS A 721 -68.25 11.65 -35.31
C LYS A 721 -67.68 10.35 -35.88
N TYR A 722 -67.57 9.30 -35.07
CA TYR A 722 -66.92 8.04 -35.44
C TYR A 722 -67.89 6.97 -35.95
N SER A 723 -69.18 7.31 -36.06
CA SER A 723 -70.20 6.43 -36.64
C SER A 723 -70.49 6.85 -38.08
N GLU A 724 -69.88 6.20 -39.07
CA GLU A 724 -70.14 6.48 -40.49
C GLU A 724 -71.18 5.52 -41.08
N LYS A 725 -70.92 4.21 -41.01
CA LYS A 725 -71.72 3.16 -41.67
C LYS A 725 -72.95 2.76 -40.87
N ARG A 726 -72.82 2.61 -39.54
CA ARG A 726 -73.91 2.23 -38.63
C ARG A 726 -74.26 3.42 -37.73
N LYS A 727 -75.37 4.09 -38.03
CA LYS A 727 -75.84 5.27 -37.30
C LYS A 727 -76.74 4.85 -36.14
N TYR A 728 -76.14 4.24 -35.13
CA TYR A 728 -76.82 3.75 -33.92
C TYR A 728 -76.17 4.35 -32.67
N LEU A 729 -77.01 4.76 -31.72
CA LEU A 729 -76.59 5.23 -30.40
C LEU A 729 -77.58 4.70 -29.36
N LYS A 730 -77.08 4.07 -28.31
CA LYS A 730 -77.87 3.69 -27.15
C LYS A 730 -77.32 4.33 -25.90
N ILE A 731 -78.22 4.89 -25.09
CA ILE A 731 -77.88 5.39 -23.76
C ILE A 731 -78.72 4.68 -22.72
N SER A 732 -78.06 4.15 -21.70
CA SER A 732 -78.73 3.51 -20.56
C SER A 732 -78.17 4.01 -19.24
N THR A 733 -79.04 4.08 -18.24
CA THR A 733 -78.62 4.35 -16.86
C THR A 733 -79.03 3.21 -15.96
N VAL A 734 -78.13 2.76 -15.10
CA VAL A 734 -78.34 1.61 -14.21
C VAL A 734 -77.74 1.90 -12.83
N ARG A 735 -78.40 1.43 -11.78
CA ARG A 735 -77.82 1.31 -10.44
C ARG A 735 -77.11 -0.04 -10.34
N ASN A 736 -75.81 -0.03 -10.07
CA ASN A 736 -74.99 -1.24 -9.99
C ASN A 736 -74.07 -1.18 -8.76
N ASN A 737 -74.22 -2.13 -7.82
CA ASN A 737 -73.34 -2.30 -6.64
C ASN A 737 -73.02 -1.00 -5.84
N GLY A 738 -74.01 -0.14 -5.62
CA GLY A 738 -73.82 1.14 -4.88
C GLY A 738 -73.34 2.32 -5.74
N ASN A 739 -73.18 2.12 -7.05
CA ASN A 739 -72.80 3.15 -8.02
C ASN A 739 -73.93 3.43 -9.02
N ALA A 740 -73.94 4.65 -9.56
CA ALA A 740 -74.78 5.07 -10.66
C ALA A 740 -73.95 5.04 -11.94
N GLU A 741 -74.38 4.26 -12.92
CA GLU A 741 -73.68 4.07 -14.19
C GLU A 741 -74.48 4.65 -15.34
N VAL A 742 -73.82 5.40 -16.23
CA VAL A 742 -74.32 5.73 -17.56
C VAL A 742 -73.49 4.98 -18.60
N THR A 743 -74.17 4.20 -19.42
CA THR A 743 -73.56 3.49 -20.55
C THR A 743 -73.96 4.17 -21.85
N ILE A 744 -72.98 4.47 -22.70
CA ILE A 744 -73.19 5.01 -24.05
C ILE A 744 -72.58 4.03 -25.05
N GLU A 745 -73.42 3.39 -25.84
CA GLU A 745 -73.04 2.41 -26.87
C GLU A 745 -73.27 3.03 -28.25
N ASP A 746 -72.28 2.93 -29.13
CA ASP A 746 -72.36 3.40 -30.51
C ASP A 746 -72.04 2.31 -31.53
N GLY A 747 -72.65 2.44 -32.71
CA GLY A 747 -72.41 1.55 -33.86
C GLY A 747 -71.20 1.96 -34.70
N GLY A 748 -70.25 2.68 -34.13
CA GLY A 748 -69.14 3.28 -34.86
C GLY A 748 -68.10 2.31 -35.39
N LYS A 749 -67.00 2.85 -35.90
CA LYS A 749 -65.89 2.05 -36.45
C LYS A 749 -65.14 1.20 -35.41
N GLY A 750 -65.41 1.39 -34.11
CA GLY A 750 -64.66 0.75 -33.03
C GLY A 750 -63.24 1.27 -32.86
N ILE A 751 -62.58 0.85 -31.78
CA ILE A 751 -61.24 1.26 -31.36
C ILE A 751 -60.36 0.00 -31.33
N PRO A 752 -59.24 -0.03 -32.07
CA PRO A 752 -58.31 -1.15 -32.03
C PRO A 752 -57.71 -1.37 -30.63
N GLY A 753 -57.47 -2.64 -30.27
CA GLY A 753 -57.05 -3.01 -28.92
C GLY A 753 -55.73 -2.37 -28.46
N ASN A 754 -54.80 -2.12 -29.39
CA ASN A 754 -53.54 -1.43 -29.12
C ASN A 754 -53.71 0.08 -28.79
N ASN A 755 -54.88 0.66 -29.08
CA ASN A 755 -55.14 2.07 -28.86
C ASN A 755 -56.00 2.32 -27.61
N LEU A 756 -56.66 1.30 -27.05
CA LEU A 756 -57.57 1.43 -25.90
C LEU A 756 -56.90 2.04 -24.67
N GLU A 757 -55.64 1.70 -24.40
CA GLU A 757 -54.89 2.25 -23.25
C GLU A 757 -54.57 3.75 -23.39
N HIS A 758 -54.60 4.27 -24.62
CA HIS A 758 -54.15 5.62 -24.92
C HIS A 758 -55.28 6.60 -25.27
N ILE A 759 -56.54 6.15 -25.44
CA ILE A 759 -57.62 7.05 -25.89
C ILE A 759 -57.97 8.16 -24.89
N PHE A 760 -57.61 7.98 -23.61
CA PHE A 760 -57.78 8.97 -22.56
C PHE A 760 -56.54 9.87 -22.40
N ASP A 761 -55.42 9.54 -23.05
CA ASP A 761 -54.24 10.39 -23.06
C ASP A 761 -54.56 11.69 -23.81
N ALA A 762 -54.17 12.82 -23.21
CA ALA A 762 -54.35 14.11 -23.84
C ALA A 762 -53.63 14.14 -25.20
N PHE A 763 -54.32 14.65 -26.22
CA PHE A 763 -53.80 14.81 -27.58
C PHE A 763 -53.58 13.50 -28.36
N TYR A 764 -53.93 12.35 -27.78
CA TYR A 764 -53.83 11.09 -28.48
C TYR A 764 -54.87 11.02 -29.61
N ARG A 765 -54.39 10.65 -30.80
CA ARG A 765 -55.20 10.38 -31.98
C ARG A 765 -54.60 9.19 -32.72
N GLU A 766 -55.46 8.27 -33.10
CA GLU A 766 -55.11 7.18 -34.00
C GLU A 766 -54.65 7.73 -35.35
N ARG A 767 -53.44 7.36 -35.79
CA ARG A 767 -52.82 7.82 -37.05
C ARG A 767 -53.17 6.89 -38.23
N SER A 768 -54.45 6.75 -38.55
CA SER A 768 -54.91 6.03 -39.76
C SER A 768 -55.27 7.02 -40.89
N VAL A 769 -55.22 6.57 -42.15
CA VAL A 769 -55.56 7.39 -43.33
C VAL A 769 -57.02 7.86 -43.28
N GLU A 770 -57.93 7.05 -42.73
CA GLU A 770 -59.35 7.39 -42.56
C GLU A 770 -59.61 8.34 -41.37
N SER A 771 -58.93 8.17 -40.24
CA SER A 771 -59.05 9.05 -39.05
C SER A 771 -58.44 10.45 -39.24
N SER A 772 -57.64 10.66 -40.30
CA SER A 772 -57.07 11.96 -40.65
C SER A 772 -58.12 12.99 -41.12
N SER A 773 -59.29 12.53 -41.58
CA SER A 773 -60.40 13.36 -42.07
C SER A 773 -61.35 13.87 -40.97
N ILE A 774 -61.36 13.20 -39.81
CA ILE A 774 -62.22 13.51 -38.66
C ILE A 774 -61.55 14.63 -37.84
N LYS A 775 -62.20 15.80 -37.74
CA LYS A 775 -61.61 16.97 -37.09
C LYS A 775 -61.82 16.95 -35.56
N GLY A 776 -60.75 17.10 -34.77
CA GLY A 776 -60.80 17.24 -33.31
C GLY A 776 -59.42 17.31 -32.63
N ALA A 777 -59.31 18.10 -31.56
CA ALA A 777 -58.04 18.41 -30.88
C ALA A 777 -57.47 17.29 -29.97
N GLY A 778 -58.12 16.11 -29.92
CA GLY A 778 -57.69 15.00 -29.04
C GLY A 778 -57.82 15.28 -27.53
N LEU A 779 -58.57 16.32 -27.14
CA LEU A 779 -58.73 16.73 -25.73
C LEU A 779 -60.00 16.19 -25.06
N GLY A 780 -61.02 15.79 -25.85
CA GLY A 780 -62.36 15.50 -25.31
C GLY A 780 -62.38 14.36 -24.28
N LEU A 781 -61.78 13.22 -24.60
CA LEU A 781 -61.75 12.06 -23.68
C LEU A 781 -60.79 12.27 -22.50
N ALA A 782 -59.71 13.03 -22.67
CA ALA A 782 -58.83 13.42 -21.57
C ALA A 782 -59.54 14.36 -20.57
N ILE A 783 -60.38 15.28 -21.06
CA ILE A 783 -61.24 16.12 -20.22
C ILE A 783 -62.27 15.26 -19.50
N VAL A 784 -62.91 14.31 -20.19
CA VAL A 784 -63.85 13.35 -19.59
C VAL A 784 -63.19 12.59 -18.44
N LYS A 785 -62.01 12.02 -18.67
CA LYS A 785 -61.27 11.25 -17.65
C LYS A 785 -60.96 12.11 -16.42
N ASN A 786 -60.44 13.33 -16.61
CA ASN A 786 -60.16 14.24 -15.51
C ASN A 786 -61.41 14.66 -14.73
N ILE A 787 -62.54 14.90 -15.40
CA ILE A 787 -63.81 15.23 -14.74
C ILE A 787 -64.27 14.03 -13.91
N VAL A 788 -64.32 12.83 -14.50
CA VAL A 788 -64.79 11.62 -13.82
C VAL A 788 -63.91 11.30 -12.62
N ASP A 789 -62.59 11.37 -12.76
CA ASP A 789 -61.64 11.15 -11.65
C ASP A 789 -61.78 12.21 -10.55
N ALA A 790 -62.02 13.48 -10.89
CA ALA A 790 -62.29 14.54 -9.91
C ALA A 790 -63.63 14.37 -9.17
N HIS A 791 -64.53 13.55 -9.69
CA HIS A 791 -65.82 13.19 -9.11
C HIS A 791 -65.78 11.81 -8.43
N GLU A 792 -64.58 11.27 -8.17
CA GLU A 792 -64.36 9.94 -7.57
C GLU A 792 -65.04 8.79 -8.36
N GLY A 793 -65.28 9.02 -9.65
CA GLY A 793 -65.87 8.07 -10.56
C GLY A 793 -64.84 7.24 -11.31
N VAL A 794 -65.34 6.30 -12.11
CA VAL A 794 -64.55 5.46 -13.01
C VAL A 794 -65.14 5.54 -14.41
N ILE A 795 -64.29 5.72 -15.42
CA ILE A 795 -64.67 5.55 -16.81
C ILE A 795 -63.94 4.35 -17.41
N ASP A 796 -64.69 3.50 -18.10
CA ASP A 796 -64.19 2.32 -18.80
C ASP A 796 -64.73 2.28 -20.23
N VAL A 797 -64.04 1.56 -21.12
CA VAL A 797 -64.40 1.44 -22.53
C VAL A 797 -64.24 0.00 -23.01
N GLN A 798 -65.25 -0.49 -23.71
CA GLN A 798 -65.22 -1.77 -24.41
C GLN A 798 -65.45 -1.51 -25.90
N SER A 799 -64.51 -1.93 -26.74
CA SER A 799 -64.62 -1.71 -28.18
C SER A 799 -63.89 -2.78 -28.96
N GLU A 800 -64.43 -3.10 -30.14
CA GLU A 800 -63.82 -3.98 -31.12
C GLU A 800 -63.91 -3.31 -32.49
N GLU A 801 -62.81 -3.34 -33.24
CA GLU A 801 -62.72 -2.70 -34.56
C GLU A 801 -63.80 -3.26 -35.50
N GLY A 802 -64.60 -2.37 -36.09
CA GLY A 802 -65.74 -2.69 -36.95
C GLY A 802 -67.07 -2.92 -36.22
N ASN A 803 -67.08 -3.09 -34.89
CA ASN A 803 -68.26 -3.49 -34.11
C ASN A 803 -68.81 -2.40 -33.16
N GLY A 804 -68.19 -1.21 -33.12
CA GLY A 804 -68.64 -0.09 -32.29
C GLY A 804 -67.90 0.04 -30.97
N SER A 805 -68.35 0.96 -30.12
CA SER A 805 -67.73 1.25 -28.82
C SER A 805 -68.79 1.42 -27.74
N THR A 806 -68.48 0.96 -26.52
CA THR A 806 -69.32 1.12 -25.34
C THR A 806 -68.52 1.81 -24.24
N PHE A 807 -68.96 2.99 -23.83
CA PHE A 807 -68.37 3.76 -22.73
C PHE A 807 -69.22 3.58 -21.47
N HIS A 808 -68.57 3.22 -20.37
CA HIS A 808 -69.17 3.08 -19.05
C HIS A 808 -68.67 4.22 -18.16
N VAL A 809 -69.57 5.11 -17.73
CA VAL A 809 -69.24 6.20 -16.79
C VAL A 809 -69.92 5.91 -15.46
N ILE A 810 -69.13 5.66 -14.44
CA ILE A 810 -69.57 5.15 -13.13
C ILE A 810 -69.28 6.22 -12.07
N PHE A 811 -70.30 6.63 -11.33
CA PHE A 811 -70.18 7.55 -10.20
C PHE A 811 -70.69 6.91 -8.90
N PRO A 812 -70.11 7.24 -7.73
CA PRO A 812 -70.66 6.83 -6.44
C PRO A 812 -72.08 7.38 -6.23
N ILE A 813 -73.01 6.56 -5.73
CA ILE A 813 -74.35 7.04 -5.39
C ILE A 813 -74.28 7.93 -4.16
N TYR A 814 -74.96 9.07 -4.23
CA TYR A 814 -75.19 9.93 -3.10
C TYR A 814 -76.25 9.32 -2.18
N GLU A 815 -75.81 8.57 -1.17
CA GLU A 815 -76.68 8.11 -0.08
C GLU A 815 -76.91 9.28 0.90
N ASN A 816 -78.18 9.65 1.11
CA ASN A 816 -78.56 10.59 2.16
C ASN A 816 -78.30 9.92 3.53
N GLY A 817 -77.09 10.08 4.07
CA GLY A 817 -76.72 9.65 5.41
C GLY A 817 -75.68 10.61 6.01
N ASN A 818 -76.07 11.25 7.12
CA ASN A 818 -75.31 12.21 7.95
C ASN A 818 -75.44 13.72 7.62
N GLU A 819 -76.66 14.25 7.69
CA GLU A 819 -76.87 15.44 8.53
C GLU A 819 -76.93 14.95 9.98
N ASP A 820 -75.77 14.80 10.63
CA ASP A 820 -75.57 14.78 12.09
C ASP A 820 -74.21 14.15 12.42
N THR A 821 -73.13 14.92 12.26
CA THR A 821 -72.08 15.03 13.30
C THR A 821 -71.29 16.30 13.05
N VAL A 822 -71.35 17.16 14.06
CA VAL A 822 -70.88 18.53 14.14
C VAL A 822 -69.45 18.60 14.68
N ASN A 823 -68.74 19.67 14.27
CA ASN A 823 -67.49 20.28 14.74
C ASN A 823 -66.16 19.89 14.09
#